data_AF-A0AAU4M721-F1
#
_entry.id   AF-A0AAU4M721-F1
#
_cell.length_a   1.000
_cell.length_b   1.000
_cell.length_c   1.000
_cell.angle_alpha   90.00
_cell.angle_beta   90.00
_cell.angle_gamma   90.00
#
_symmetry.space_group_name_H-M   'P 1'
#
loop_
_entity.id
_entity.type
_entity.pdbx_description
1 polymer ?
#
loop_
_entity_poly.entity_id
_entity_poly.type
_entity_poly.pdbx_seq_one_letter_code
_entity_poly.pdbx_strand_id
1 'polypeptide(L)'
;MAGAILPIAFQSSAQAAGTPNGGDVIANLFEWNWNSVAAECTTVLGPKGYGAVQVAPPADSIKLNGAAHPWWEVYQPVSYGLNSRMGTEAQFKSMVTTCHNAGVKVYADAVINHTAGVNQTSTSSYGGASFNTSNYTYNNIPYTRSDFHGSPPCPNADLSITDWNNVTQVQECQLVSLSDVNTESDSVRGKVAGYLNSLVDSGVDGFRVDTAKHIAQADMANILSRVHDTTWGGRPYVYQEIFPGSSGQLAAAAFEGNGSVLEFTYASKLSQQFNGNIANLKTFGQSWGLEPSDKSAVMVTNHDLERDQTTLTYNSGAKYNLAHIFELAWNYGTPQVYSGFRYNDKDDSPPADANGFVTDVNCTNNTWTCTDRNQGIANMVGWHNAAKGQAVANWWDNGNNTIAFSRGDKAWVAINNSASAVTQSFTTGLAAGTYCDVIHGDLTSTGACTGNTVSVDSTGKATVTVNAGDSVALRTGVGGVTPSPSSSASASASASASATATAPSGTTVFYSTNKNWAAYNLHYAPTGGAWTTVPGVAMTAACTGWVKKTVDLGTATGLAATFNNGSGTWDNNSNRNYALGTGNITVKDGVVGSGDPCLPAPPTTVFYSTNKNWAAYNLHYAPTGGAWTTVPGVAMTAACTGWVKKTVDLGTATGLAATFNNGSGTWDNNSNRNYALGTGNITVKDGVVGSGDPCPAPTPTATATPTVTPTATATATTTPDPGPAAGGPYYATNPSGQLGRAATITVDGKATEWTKDMIVAQGVANDDPRIFRGSHEGPVYDLYSLSSAWDDANLYLMWQFTNVTDVTDPAQGYPISDNGKPYQGDIPQSIALDVDPAKGSDGLIGGSVSGPWGLRTSFARNEVDHIANFSSKPGVGQPALFSLNSAGTFDYAAANVQQFAAAGITYKYADGLSSSEVTGIKATGNAGYVPADLADASRYQNLLAAGHNPAQDTTYEIKIPLQSLGIDRATLESRGLGVMLISTFGQSAIGSLPQDPTVLDTATEPYGPDSSTSHEKDDYDIFRVPFARVGH
;
A
#
# COMPACT_ATOMS: atom_id res chain seq x y z
N MET A 1 28.26 8.92 43.50
CA MET A 1 28.18 7.77 42.58
C MET A 1 27.61 8.29 41.27
N ALA A 2 28.44 8.30 40.24
CA ALA A 2 28.09 8.82 38.92
C ALA A 2 27.33 7.74 38.14
N GLY A 3 26.08 7.99 37.79
CA GLY A 3 25.27 7.13 36.93
C GLY A 3 25.06 7.82 35.59
N ALA A 4 25.67 7.27 34.55
CA ALA A 4 25.65 7.78 33.19
C ALA A 4 24.22 7.80 32.60
N ILE A 5 23.91 8.90 31.92
CA ILE A 5 22.70 9.10 31.12
C ILE A 5 23.00 8.59 29.71
N LEU A 6 22.19 7.68 29.18
CA LEU A 6 22.08 7.38 27.74
C LEU A 6 20.60 7.11 27.37
N PRO A 7 20.18 7.42 26.13
CA PRO A 7 18.82 7.85 25.80
C PRO A 7 17.92 6.73 25.25
N ILE A 8 16.62 6.80 25.56
CA ILE A 8 15.55 5.95 25.02
C ILE A 8 15.02 6.60 23.74
N ALA A 9 15.05 5.85 22.62
CA ALA A 9 14.43 6.22 21.36
C ALA A 9 12.99 5.67 21.30
N PHE A 10 12.04 6.52 20.91
CA PHE A 10 10.61 6.23 20.73
C PHE A 10 10.31 5.60 19.35
N GLN A 11 9.28 4.75 19.27
CA GLN A 11 8.50 4.42 18.05
C GLN A 11 7.01 4.41 18.48
N SER A 12 6.19 5.40 18.11
CA SER A 12 5.55 5.76 16.81
C SER A 12 4.27 4.97 16.53
N SER A 13 3.13 5.67 16.62
CA SER A 13 1.72 5.28 16.43
C SER A 13 1.31 5.05 14.97
N ALA A 14 0.17 4.37 14.75
CA ALA A 14 -0.43 4.11 13.44
C ALA A 14 -0.73 5.39 12.65
N GLN A 15 -0.48 5.34 11.34
CA GLN A 15 -0.33 6.48 10.44
C GLN A 15 -1.59 6.64 9.58
N ALA A 16 -2.12 7.87 9.47
CA ALA A 16 -3.10 8.26 8.45
C ALA A 16 -2.63 7.83 7.04
N ALA A 17 -3.55 7.72 6.08
CA ALA A 17 -3.17 7.63 4.66
C ALA A 17 -2.10 8.69 4.39
N GLY A 18 -0.94 8.25 3.90
CA GLY A 18 0.21 9.12 3.78
C GLY A 18 -0.15 10.35 2.96
N THR A 19 0.32 11.53 3.35
CA THR A 19 0.35 12.65 2.41
C THR A 19 1.13 12.20 1.17
N PRO A 20 0.70 12.54 -0.05
CA PRO A 20 1.45 12.21 -1.26
C PRO A 20 2.92 12.61 -1.07
N ASN A 21 3.86 11.80 -1.58
CA ASN A 21 5.31 12.04 -1.41
C ASN A 21 5.77 13.41 -1.95
N GLY A 22 4.91 14.14 -2.68
CA GLY A 22 5.15 15.48 -3.20
C GLY A 22 6.03 15.50 -4.46
N GLY A 23 6.58 14.34 -4.85
CA GLY A 23 7.21 14.11 -6.15
C GLY A 23 6.18 13.98 -7.27
N ASP A 24 6.65 14.14 -8.50
CA ASP A 24 5.87 14.07 -9.74
C ASP A 24 6.32 12.95 -10.68
N VAL A 25 7.48 12.32 -10.44
CA VAL A 25 7.96 11.17 -11.22
C VAL A 25 6.94 10.02 -11.18
N ILE A 26 6.60 9.51 -12.36
CA ILE A 26 5.65 8.42 -12.55
C ILE A 26 6.43 7.13 -12.84
N ALA A 27 6.17 6.06 -12.08
CA ALA A 27 6.60 4.72 -12.46
C ALA A 27 5.60 4.13 -13.45
N ASN A 28 6.00 3.83 -14.69
CA ASN A 28 5.13 3.15 -15.64
C ASN A 28 5.41 1.64 -15.60
N LEU A 29 4.60 0.91 -14.83
CA LEU A 29 4.74 -0.52 -14.57
C LEU A 29 3.89 -1.32 -15.56
N PHE A 30 4.38 -1.40 -16.79
CA PHE A 30 3.65 -1.96 -17.92
C PHE A 30 3.40 -3.46 -17.76
N GLU A 31 2.11 -3.84 -17.80
CA GLU A 31 1.62 -5.23 -17.66
C GLU A 31 1.92 -5.87 -16.30
N TRP A 32 2.19 -5.10 -15.24
CA TRP A 32 2.33 -5.67 -13.90
C TRP A 32 0.95 -5.99 -13.31
N ASN A 33 0.81 -7.16 -12.68
CA ASN A 33 -0.41 -7.53 -11.99
C ASN A 33 -0.61 -6.68 -10.70
N TRP A 34 -1.85 -6.61 -10.20
CA TRP A 34 -2.21 -5.72 -9.09
C TRP A 34 -1.41 -5.98 -7.81
N ASN A 35 -1.16 -7.25 -7.48
CA ASN A 35 -0.39 -7.62 -6.29
C ASN A 35 1.07 -7.15 -6.40
N SER A 36 1.66 -7.26 -7.59
CA SER A 36 3.04 -6.85 -7.84
C SER A 36 3.19 -5.33 -7.76
N VAL A 37 2.24 -4.57 -8.33
CA VAL A 37 2.21 -3.10 -8.20
C VAL A 37 2.09 -2.68 -6.73
N ALA A 38 1.20 -3.30 -5.97
CA ALA A 38 1.02 -3.02 -4.54
C ALA A 38 2.32 -3.25 -3.74
N ALA A 39 3.01 -4.37 -4.00
CA ALA A 39 4.31 -4.68 -3.40
C ALA A 39 5.39 -3.66 -3.83
N GLU A 40 5.40 -3.26 -5.10
CA GLU A 40 6.38 -2.28 -5.60
C GLU A 40 6.18 -0.91 -4.95
N CYS A 41 4.93 -0.48 -4.78
CA CYS A 41 4.59 0.77 -4.12
C CYS A 41 5.21 0.87 -2.73
N THR A 42 5.16 -0.20 -1.94
CA THR A 42 5.66 -0.21 -0.56
C THR A 42 7.17 -0.44 -0.45
N THR A 43 7.74 -1.27 -1.33
CA THR A 43 9.13 -1.71 -1.20
C THR A 43 10.12 -0.85 -1.98
N VAL A 44 9.67 -0.19 -3.04
CA VAL A 44 10.53 0.59 -3.95
C VAL A 44 9.96 1.98 -4.20
N LEU A 45 8.75 2.11 -4.72
CA LEU A 45 8.29 3.39 -5.25
C LEU A 45 8.14 4.46 -4.16
N GLY A 46 7.43 4.13 -3.08
CA GLY A 46 7.28 5.01 -1.91
C GLY A 46 8.63 5.37 -1.29
N PRO A 47 9.47 4.38 -0.88
CA PRO A 47 10.79 4.65 -0.30
C PRO A 47 11.75 5.48 -1.18
N LYS A 48 11.64 5.36 -2.51
CA LYS A 48 12.48 6.12 -3.47
C LYS A 48 11.87 7.49 -3.82
N GLY A 49 10.62 7.74 -3.42
CA GLY A 49 9.95 9.02 -3.55
C GLY A 49 9.23 9.22 -4.88
N TYR A 50 8.81 8.16 -5.56
CA TYR A 50 7.94 8.28 -6.73
C TYR A 50 6.63 8.98 -6.33
N GLY A 51 6.14 9.83 -7.23
CA GLY A 51 4.89 10.56 -7.04
C GLY A 51 3.66 9.74 -7.40
N ALA A 52 3.78 8.90 -8.42
CA ALA A 52 2.69 8.09 -8.95
C ALA A 52 3.17 6.79 -9.59
N VAL A 53 2.24 5.86 -9.79
CA VAL A 53 2.39 4.68 -10.65
C VAL A 53 1.32 4.70 -11.75
N GLN A 54 1.74 4.54 -13.01
CA GLN A 54 0.85 4.16 -14.10
C GLN A 54 0.69 2.64 -14.11
N VAL A 55 -0.55 2.18 -14.10
CA VAL A 55 -0.90 0.76 -14.16
C VAL A 55 -1.50 0.39 -15.51
N ALA A 56 -1.42 -0.88 -15.90
CA ALA A 56 -2.02 -1.40 -17.13
C ALA A 56 -3.55 -1.14 -17.19
N PRO A 57 -4.18 -1.19 -18.37
CA PRO A 57 -5.63 -0.98 -18.49
C PRO A 57 -6.42 -1.86 -17.53
N PRO A 58 -7.20 -1.27 -16.59
CA PRO A 58 -7.88 -2.06 -15.56
C PRO A 58 -9.24 -2.60 -16.02
N ALA A 59 -9.77 -2.12 -17.15
CA ALA A 59 -11.02 -2.61 -17.72
C ALA A 59 -10.90 -4.06 -18.21
N ASP A 60 -12.00 -4.80 -18.13
CA ASP A 60 -12.12 -6.13 -18.72
C ASP A 60 -11.97 -6.07 -20.25
N SER A 61 -11.04 -6.87 -20.76
CA SER A 61 -10.64 -6.88 -22.15
C SER A 61 -10.89 -8.23 -22.81
N ILE A 62 -10.81 -8.24 -24.14
CA ILE A 62 -10.85 -9.48 -24.91
C ILE A 62 -9.72 -10.42 -24.46
N LYS A 63 -10.03 -11.71 -24.40
CA LYS A 63 -9.05 -12.79 -24.28
C LYS A 63 -9.05 -13.57 -25.58
N LEU A 64 -7.95 -13.54 -26.34
CA LEU A 64 -7.90 -14.24 -27.62
C LEU A 64 -7.79 -15.75 -27.42
N ASN A 65 -8.18 -16.48 -28.46
CA ASN A 65 -8.09 -17.92 -28.47
C ASN A 65 -6.63 -18.35 -28.70
N GLY A 66 -6.11 -19.23 -27.84
CA GLY A 66 -4.77 -19.82 -27.97
C GLY A 66 -3.82 -19.38 -26.86
N ALA A 67 -2.61 -19.94 -26.84
CA ALA A 67 -1.66 -19.77 -25.75
C ALA A 67 -0.77 -18.51 -25.85
N ALA A 68 -0.93 -17.70 -26.90
CA ALA A 68 -0.01 -16.61 -27.21
C ALA A 68 -0.28 -15.31 -26.43
N HIS A 69 -1.55 -15.05 -26.06
CA HIS A 69 -2.02 -13.90 -25.25
C HIS A 69 -1.18 -12.62 -25.41
N PRO A 70 -1.17 -11.97 -26.58
CA PRO A 70 -0.32 -10.81 -26.81
C PRO A 70 -0.65 -9.69 -25.83
N TRP A 71 0.34 -8.86 -25.47
CA TRP A 71 0.14 -7.75 -24.52
C TRP A 71 -1.02 -6.83 -24.95
N TRP A 72 -1.16 -6.56 -26.25
CA TRP A 72 -2.17 -5.64 -26.77
C TRP A 72 -3.64 -6.12 -26.60
N GLU A 73 -3.88 -7.32 -26.06
CA GLU A 73 -5.23 -7.76 -25.67
C GLU A 73 -5.89 -6.80 -24.68
N VAL A 74 -5.13 -6.17 -23.77
CA VAL A 74 -5.68 -5.28 -22.74
C VAL A 74 -6.16 -3.93 -23.31
N TYR A 75 -5.76 -3.59 -24.54
CA TYR A 75 -6.19 -2.40 -25.26
C TYR A 75 -7.45 -2.63 -26.11
N GLN A 76 -8.16 -3.72 -25.85
CA GLN A 76 -9.42 -4.05 -26.52
C GLN A 76 -10.51 -4.31 -25.48
N PRO A 77 -11.00 -3.25 -24.82
CA PRO A 77 -12.00 -3.38 -23.77
C PRO A 77 -13.29 -3.96 -24.34
N VAL A 78 -13.93 -4.81 -23.55
CA VAL A 78 -15.23 -5.42 -23.84
C VAL A 78 -16.26 -5.17 -22.73
N SER A 79 -15.78 -4.68 -21.58
CA SER A 79 -16.55 -4.23 -20.42
C SER A 79 -15.75 -3.19 -19.65
N TYR A 80 -16.42 -2.33 -18.88
CA TYR A 80 -15.79 -1.39 -17.95
C TYR A 80 -15.66 -1.95 -16.52
N GLY A 81 -15.97 -3.25 -16.32
CA GLY A 81 -15.68 -3.95 -15.07
C GLY A 81 -14.19 -4.11 -14.82
N LEU A 82 -13.77 -4.19 -13.55
CA LEU A 82 -12.36 -4.16 -13.14
C LEU A 82 -11.76 -5.55 -12.86
N ASN A 83 -12.47 -6.62 -13.23
CA ASN A 83 -11.88 -7.95 -13.32
C ASN A 83 -11.18 -8.06 -14.67
N SER A 84 -9.85 -8.04 -14.67
CA SER A 84 -9.04 -7.91 -15.87
C SER A 84 -7.95 -8.98 -15.93
N ARG A 85 -7.13 -8.90 -16.97
CA ARG A 85 -5.94 -9.72 -17.14
C ARG A 85 -4.94 -9.61 -15.97
N MET A 86 -4.95 -8.48 -15.27
CA MET A 86 -4.04 -8.17 -14.15
C MET A 86 -4.55 -8.67 -12.79
N GLY A 87 -5.79 -9.15 -12.71
CA GLY A 87 -6.40 -9.62 -11.47
C GLY A 87 -7.84 -9.14 -11.28
N THR A 88 -8.37 -9.40 -10.11
CA THR A 88 -9.76 -9.07 -9.76
C THR A 88 -9.91 -7.60 -9.37
N GLU A 89 -11.14 -7.11 -9.38
CA GLU A 89 -11.49 -5.76 -8.90
C GLU A 89 -11.06 -5.54 -7.44
N ALA A 90 -11.21 -6.56 -6.59
CA ALA A 90 -10.77 -6.49 -5.19
C ALA A 90 -9.25 -6.31 -5.07
N GLN A 91 -8.49 -7.00 -5.93
CA GLN A 91 -7.03 -6.83 -5.99
C GLN A 91 -6.64 -5.44 -6.51
N PHE A 92 -7.36 -4.91 -7.50
CA PHE A 92 -7.16 -3.54 -8.00
C PHE A 92 -7.38 -2.50 -6.88
N LYS A 93 -8.51 -2.56 -6.18
CA LYS A 93 -8.83 -1.64 -5.05
C LYS A 93 -7.83 -1.76 -3.91
N SER A 94 -7.38 -2.99 -3.60
CA SER A 94 -6.33 -3.25 -2.61
C SER A 94 -4.98 -2.64 -3.02
N MET A 95 -4.62 -2.73 -4.30
CA MET A 95 -3.42 -2.11 -4.86
C MET A 95 -3.46 -0.59 -4.74
N VAL A 96 -4.58 0.04 -5.12
CA VAL A 96 -4.77 1.49 -4.99
C VAL A 96 -4.57 1.94 -3.54
N THR A 97 -5.25 1.27 -2.60
CA THR A 97 -5.12 1.55 -1.16
C THR A 97 -3.69 1.39 -0.67
N THR A 98 -3.01 0.31 -1.10
CA THR A 98 -1.63 0.03 -0.71
C THR A 98 -0.65 1.08 -1.24
N CYS A 99 -0.84 1.54 -2.49
CA CYS A 99 -0.04 2.60 -3.08
C CYS A 99 -0.25 3.95 -2.39
N HIS A 100 -1.50 4.30 -2.08
CA HIS A 100 -1.82 5.50 -1.30
C HIS A 100 -1.18 5.47 0.09
N ASN A 101 -1.22 4.33 0.78
CA ASN A 101 -0.53 4.17 2.08
C ASN A 101 0.99 4.33 1.98
N ALA A 102 1.58 4.07 0.80
CA ALA A 102 2.99 4.32 0.51
C ALA A 102 3.28 5.75 -0.01
N GLY A 103 2.26 6.63 -0.05
CA GLY A 103 2.37 8.00 -0.55
C GLY A 103 2.45 8.12 -2.07
N VAL A 104 2.05 7.08 -2.80
CA VAL A 104 2.15 6.98 -4.27
C VAL A 104 0.76 7.05 -4.90
N LYS A 105 0.53 8.02 -5.80
CA LYS A 105 -0.71 8.12 -6.60
C LYS A 105 -0.86 6.94 -7.56
N VAL A 106 -2.09 6.62 -7.96
CA VAL A 106 -2.34 5.63 -9.01
C VAL A 106 -2.96 6.30 -10.23
N TYR A 107 -2.33 6.12 -11.39
CA TYR A 107 -2.86 6.55 -12.68
C TYR A 107 -3.25 5.33 -13.51
N ALA A 108 -4.53 5.26 -13.90
CA ALA A 108 -5.02 4.15 -14.73
C ALA A 108 -4.79 4.44 -16.22
N ASP A 109 -4.40 3.42 -16.97
CA ASP A 109 -4.44 3.48 -18.44
C ASP A 109 -5.88 3.32 -18.92
N ALA A 110 -6.46 4.39 -19.45
CA ALA A 110 -7.88 4.49 -19.78
C ALA A 110 -8.08 4.33 -21.30
N VAL A 111 -8.58 3.16 -21.71
CA VAL A 111 -8.92 2.85 -23.10
C VAL A 111 -10.39 3.19 -23.36
N ILE A 112 -10.61 4.41 -23.87
CA ILE A 112 -11.96 4.99 -23.97
C ILE A 112 -12.36 5.44 -25.39
N ASN A 113 -11.44 5.35 -26.36
CA ASN A 113 -11.72 5.65 -27.76
C ASN A 113 -12.54 4.53 -28.44
N HIS A 114 -12.18 3.29 -28.17
CA HIS A 114 -12.62 2.13 -28.92
C HIS A 114 -12.90 0.94 -27.99
N THR A 115 -13.51 -0.10 -28.55
CA THR A 115 -13.64 -1.43 -27.93
C THR A 115 -12.92 -2.48 -28.79
N ALA A 116 -13.07 -3.77 -28.45
CA ALA A 116 -12.50 -4.86 -29.24
C ALA A 116 -12.76 -4.74 -30.76
N GLY A 117 -11.76 -5.13 -31.56
CA GLY A 117 -11.80 -4.93 -33.00
C GLY A 117 -12.76 -5.86 -33.74
N VAL A 118 -13.33 -5.38 -34.84
CA VAL A 118 -14.25 -6.16 -35.70
C VAL A 118 -13.56 -7.30 -36.44
N ASN A 119 -12.22 -7.27 -36.50
CA ASN A 119 -11.38 -8.34 -37.02
C ASN A 119 -11.16 -9.48 -36.02
N GLN A 120 -11.59 -9.32 -34.76
CA GLN A 120 -11.44 -10.36 -33.75
C GLN A 120 -12.53 -11.43 -33.86
N THR A 121 -12.11 -12.68 -33.65
CA THR A 121 -13.01 -13.86 -33.66
C THR A 121 -13.28 -14.42 -32.27
N SER A 122 -12.55 -13.95 -31.24
CA SER A 122 -12.81 -14.38 -29.86
C SER A 122 -14.07 -13.71 -29.32
N THR A 123 -14.82 -14.48 -28.54
CA THR A 123 -15.96 -14.03 -27.73
C THR A 123 -15.70 -14.20 -26.23
N SER A 124 -14.44 -14.49 -25.88
CA SER A 124 -13.99 -14.63 -24.49
C SER A 124 -13.39 -13.32 -23.99
N SER A 125 -13.58 -13.06 -22.71
CA SER A 125 -13.02 -11.93 -21.97
C SER A 125 -12.32 -12.44 -20.70
N TYR A 126 -11.50 -11.61 -20.08
CA TYR A 126 -10.82 -11.97 -18.83
C TYR A 126 -11.77 -11.91 -17.62
N GLY A 127 -12.70 -10.95 -17.61
CA GLY A 127 -13.71 -10.71 -16.58
C GLY A 127 -15.06 -11.39 -16.84
N GLY A 128 -15.22 -12.12 -17.94
CA GLY A 128 -16.42 -12.90 -18.24
C GLY A 128 -17.56 -12.11 -18.89
N ALA A 129 -17.32 -10.87 -19.33
CA ALA A 129 -18.27 -10.08 -20.09
C ALA A 129 -18.71 -10.74 -21.41
N SER A 130 -19.97 -10.48 -21.80
CA SER A 130 -20.56 -10.92 -23.06
C SER A 130 -20.50 -9.81 -24.11
N PHE A 131 -19.91 -10.12 -25.27
CA PHE A 131 -19.78 -9.19 -26.38
C PHE A 131 -19.82 -9.92 -27.74
N ASN A 132 -20.06 -9.15 -28.79
CA ASN A 132 -19.97 -9.60 -30.18
C ASN A 132 -19.47 -8.44 -31.05
N THR A 133 -18.24 -8.59 -31.53
CA THR A 133 -17.55 -7.58 -32.36
C THR A 133 -18.19 -7.44 -33.74
N SER A 134 -18.77 -8.51 -34.30
CA SER A 134 -19.35 -8.51 -35.65
C SER A 134 -20.61 -7.65 -35.78
N ASN A 135 -21.33 -7.42 -34.68
CA ASN A 135 -22.54 -6.60 -34.64
C ASN A 135 -22.46 -5.44 -33.64
N TYR A 136 -21.25 -5.13 -33.14
CA TYR A 136 -20.98 -4.00 -32.24
C TYR A 136 -21.84 -4.04 -30.96
N THR A 137 -21.94 -5.21 -30.34
CA THR A 137 -22.73 -5.40 -29.11
C THR A 137 -21.81 -5.70 -27.94
N TYR A 138 -21.87 -4.88 -26.89
CA TYR A 138 -21.08 -5.04 -25.65
C TYR A 138 -22.01 -4.88 -24.47
N ASN A 139 -22.57 -6.01 -24.01
CA ASN A 139 -23.72 -6.03 -23.10
C ASN A 139 -23.40 -5.45 -21.72
N ASN A 140 -22.15 -5.57 -21.29
CA ASN A 140 -21.67 -5.08 -20.00
C ASN A 140 -21.28 -3.59 -20.02
N ILE A 141 -21.20 -2.94 -21.19
CA ILE A 141 -21.09 -1.47 -21.37
C ILE A 141 -22.43 -0.86 -21.84
N PRO A 142 -23.50 -1.65 -21.81
CA PRO A 142 -24.62 -1.59 -22.75
C PRO A 142 -24.39 -0.82 -24.07
N TYR A 143 -23.32 -1.13 -24.83
CA TYR A 143 -23.15 -0.58 -26.17
C TYR A 143 -23.85 -1.44 -27.23
N THR A 144 -24.45 -0.75 -28.19
CA THR A 144 -25.09 -1.28 -29.39
C THR A 144 -24.49 -0.59 -30.61
N ARG A 145 -24.85 -1.02 -31.82
CA ARG A 145 -24.32 -0.43 -33.06
C ARG A 145 -24.47 1.09 -33.15
N SER A 146 -25.50 1.69 -32.53
CA SER A 146 -25.70 3.15 -32.55
C SER A 146 -24.72 3.93 -31.67
N ASP A 147 -24.00 3.26 -30.77
CA ASP A 147 -22.98 3.88 -29.92
C ASP A 147 -21.60 3.94 -30.62
N PHE A 148 -21.50 3.50 -31.88
CA PHE A 148 -20.25 3.47 -32.66
C PHE A 148 -20.38 4.27 -33.95
N HIS A 149 -19.26 4.82 -34.41
CA HIS A 149 -19.21 5.49 -35.70
C HIS A 149 -19.44 4.54 -36.88
N GLY A 150 -19.84 5.12 -38.01
CA GLY A 150 -20.23 4.39 -39.22
C GLY A 150 -19.90 5.13 -40.51
N SER A 151 -20.51 4.69 -41.60
CA SER A 151 -20.37 5.34 -42.91
C SER A 151 -21.67 6.04 -43.27
N PRO A 152 -21.66 7.34 -43.63
CA PRO A 152 -20.58 8.33 -43.41
C PRO A 152 -20.36 8.69 -41.92
N PRO A 153 -19.21 9.30 -41.53
CA PRO A 153 -18.19 9.94 -42.40
C PRO A 153 -17.06 9.03 -42.89
N CYS A 154 -16.98 7.78 -42.44
CA CYS A 154 -15.92 6.88 -42.91
C CYS A 154 -16.11 6.52 -44.39
N PRO A 155 -15.10 6.78 -45.24
CA PRO A 155 -15.27 6.69 -46.70
C PRO A 155 -15.23 5.25 -47.23
N ASN A 156 -14.76 4.29 -46.43
CA ASN A 156 -14.53 2.91 -46.84
C ASN A 156 -15.46 1.95 -46.09
N ALA A 157 -15.77 0.80 -46.71
CA ALA A 157 -16.69 -0.19 -46.15
C ALA A 157 -16.19 -0.88 -44.87
N ASP A 158 -14.86 -0.93 -44.67
CA ASP A 158 -14.22 -1.44 -43.46
C ASP A 158 -14.08 -0.39 -42.35
N LEU A 159 -14.60 0.82 -42.59
CA LEU A 159 -14.58 1.98 -41.70
C LEU A 159 -13.16 2.39 -41.27
N SER A 160 -12.14 2.04 -42.04
CA SER A 160 -10.75 2.34 -41.69
C SER A 160 -10.36 3.80 -41.97
N ILE A 161 -9.41 4.31 -41.19
CA ILE A 161 -8.71 5.57 -41.45
C ILE A 161 -7.82 5.40 -42.69
N THR A 162 -8.06 6.17 -43.75
CA THR A 162 -7.19 6.18 -44.94
C THR A 162 -6.51 7.51 -45.21
N ASP A 163 -7.01 8.61 -44.63
CA ASP A 163 -6.35 9.92 -44.65
C ASP A 163 -6.04 10.42 -43.24
N TRP A 164 -4.78 10.28 -42.84
CA TRP A 164 -4.25 10.67 -41.53
C TRP A 164 -4.11 12.20 -41.32
N ASN A 165 -4.47 13.01 -42.32
CA ASN A 165 -4.59 14.46 -42.20
C ASN A 165 -6.05 14.94 -42.15
N ASN A 166 -7.02 14.05 -42.32
CA ASN A 166 -8.43 14.37 -42.21
C ASN A 166 -8.89 14.18 -40.76
N VAL A 167 -9.21 15.30 -40.09
CA VAL A 167 -9.63 15.32 -38.67
C VAL A 167 -10.78 14.35 -38.40
N THR A 168 -11.84 14.43 -39.20
CA THR A 168 -13.02 13.56 -39.08
C THR A 168 -12.65 12.09 -39.25
N GLN A 169 -11.82 11.72 -40.23
CA GLN A 169 -11.43 10.30 -40.36
C GLN A 169 -10.59 9.86 -39.17
N VAL A 170 -9.65 10.67 -38.69
CA VAL A 170 -8.80 10.28 -37.56
C VAL A 170 -9.62 10.13 -36.27
N GLN A 171 -10.69 10.91 -36.09
CA GLN A 171 -11.49 10.93 -34.86
C GLN A 171 -12.79 10.12 -34.90
N GLU A 172 -13.24 9.70 -36.09
CA GLU A 172 -14.54 9.02 -36.25
C GLU A 172 -14.44 7.71 -37.05
N CYS A 173 -13.23 7.26 -37.41
CA CYS A 173 -13.00 5.99 -38.11
C CYS A 173 -12.09 5.04 -37.35
N GLN A 174 -12.21 3.75 -37.66
CA GLN A 174 -11.59 2.67 -36.93
C GLN A 174 -10.07 2.67 -37.09
N LEU A 175 -9.37 2.93 -35.99
CA LEU A 175 -7.95 2.69 -35.85
C LEU A 175 -7.68 1.18 -35.92
N VAL A 176 -7.05 0.70 -36.99
CA VAL A 176 -6.67 -0.72 -37.20
C VAL A 176 -7.78 -1.75 -36.90
N SER A 177 -9.02 -1.43 -37.28
CA SER A 177 -10.24 -2.24 -37.07
C SER A 177 -10.81 -2.24 -35.64
N LEU A 178 -10.26 -1.45 -34.73
CA LEU A 178 -10.83 -1.24 -33.39
C LEU A 178 -12.17 -0.54 -33.52
N SER A 179 -13.19 -1.04 -32.82
CA SER A 179 -14.57 -0.53 -32.96
C SER A 179 -14.65 0.87 -32.36
N ASP A 180 -14.78 1.88 -33.20
CA ASP A 180 -14.64 3.29 -32.81
C ASP A 180 -15.94 3.86 -32.21
N VAL A 181 -15.87 4.34 -30.97
CA VAL A 181 -17.03 4.73 -30.18
C VAL A 181 -17.43 6.18 -30.50
N ASN A 182 -18.74 6.44 -30.61
CA ASN A 182 -19.32 7.75 -30.93
C ASN A 182 -19.22 8.72 -29.74
N THR A 183 -18.04 9.31 -29.51
CA THR A 183 -17.75 10.10 -28.30
C THR A 183 -18.46 11.46 -28.24
N GLU A 184 -19.11 11.90 -29.32
CA GLU A 184 -19.96 13.09 -29.33
C GLU A 184 -21.36 12.84 -28.75
N SER A 185 -21.80 11.57 -28.69
CA SER A 185 -23.08 11.16 -28.09
C SER A 185 -23.09 11.34 -26.58
N ASP A 186 -24.14 11.99 -26.07
CA ASP A 186 -24.31 12.22 -24.63
C ASP A 186 -24.39 10.91 -23.82
N SER A 187 -25.03 9.88 -24.39
CA SER A 187 -25.12 8.54 -23.81
C SER A 187 -23.73 7.91 -23.66
N VAL A 188 -22.92 7.98 -24.71
CA VAL A 188 -21.53 7.47 -24.69
C VAL A 188 -20.70 8.24 -23.68
N ARG A 189 -20.73 9.58 -23.70
CA ARG A 189 -20.00 10.41 -22.74
C ARG A 189 -20.37 10.07 -21.30
N GLY A 190 -21.66 9.83 -21.03
CA GLY A 190 -22.14 9.38 -19.73
C GLY A 190 -21.56 8.03 -19.30
N LYS A 191 -21.53 7.05 -20.20
CA LYS A 191 -20.94 5.72 -19.94
C LYS A 191 -19.42 5.79 -19.71
N VAL A 192 -18.69 6.54 -20.54
CA VAL A 192 -17.25 6.74 -20.38
C VAL A 192 -16.94 7.48 -19.08
N ALA A 193 -17.64 8.58 -18.79
CA ALA A 193 -17.46 9.29 -17.53
C ALA A 193 -17.80 8.42 -16.32
N GLY A 194 -18.84 7.58 -16.39
CA GLY A 194 -19.18 6.61 -15.35
C GLY A 194 -18.06 5.60 -15.09
N TYR A 195 -17.38 5.13 -16.13
CA TYR A 195 -16.19 4.28 -15.98
C TYR A 195 -15.02 5.03 -15.34
N LEU A 196 -14.71 6.25 -15.79
CA LEU A 196 -13.66 7.05 -15.16
C LEU A 196 -13.99 7.39 -13.70
N ASN A 197 -15.26 7.61 -13.37
CA ASN A 197 -15.73 7.80 -12.00
C ASN A 197 -15.56 6.54 -11.16
N SER A 198 -15.89 5.35 -11.67
CA SER A 198 -15.69 4.11 -10.89
C SER A 198 -14.23 3.86 -10.54
N LEU A 199 -13.29 4.29 -11.40
CA LEU A 199 -11.86 4.30 -11.10
C LEU A 199 -11.51 5.32 -10.01
N VAL A 200 -11.97 6.56 -10.13
CA VAL A 200 -11.72 7.63 -9.14
C VAL A 200 -12.32 7.28 -7.77
N ASP A 201 -13.53 6.73 -7.76
CA ASP A 201 -14.24 6.28 -6.55
C ASP A 201 -13.53 5.07 -5.90
N SER A 202 -12.74 4.32 -6.69
CA SER A 202 -11.83 3.28 -6.22
C SER A 202 -10.48 3.82 -5.73
N GLY A 203 -10.25 5.13 -5.83
CA GLY A 203 -9.05 5.84 -5.38
C GLY A 203 -8.04 6.20 -6.47
N VAL A 204 -8.36 6.03 -7.76
CA VAL A 204 -7.47 6.45 -8.85
C VAL A 204 -7.33 7.97 -8.89
N ASP A 205 -6.11 8.46 -9.10
CA ASP A 205 -5.75 9.88 -9.03
C ASP A 205 -5.59 10.55 -10.40
N GLY A 206 -5.71 9.79 -11.48
CA GLY A 206 -5.41 10.27 -12.82
C GLY A 206 -5.48 9.19 -13.89
N PHE A 207 -5.30 9.64 -15.13
CA PHE A 207 -5.45 8.80 -16.31
C PHE A 207 -4.34 9.06 -17.33
N ARG A 208 -3.72 7.99 -17.82
CA ARG A 208 -3.13 7.97 -19.15
C ARG A 208 -4.27 7.68 -20.12
N VAL A 209 -4.59 8.61 -21.00
CA VAL A 209 -5.67 8.40 -21.98
C VAL A 209 -5.08 7.79 -23.23
N ASP A 210 -5.40 6.52 -23.46
CA ASP A 210 -5.04 5.78 -24.65
C ASP A 210 -5.62 6.40 -25.90
N THR A 211 -4.84 6.40 -26.99
CA THR A 211 -5.27 6.81 -28.33
C THR A 211 -6.02 8.14 -28.38
N ALA A 212 -5.71 9.07 -27.47
CA ALA A 212 -6.47 10.31 -27.26
C ALA A 212 -6.58 11.19 -28.53
N LYS A 213 -5.64 11.06 -29.49
CA LYS A 213 -5.72 11.75 -30.79
C LYS A 213 -7.03 11.43 -31.54
N HIS A 214 -7.54 10.23 -31.35
CA HIS A 214 -8.72 9.69 -32.00
C HIS A 214 -10.03 10.12 -31.33
N ILE A 215 -9.97 10.90 -30.25
CA ILE A 215 -11.15 11.51 -29.61
C ILE A 215 -11.11 13.00 -29.88
N ALA A 216 -12.24 13.60 -30.28
CA ALA A 216 -12.30 15.04 -30.48
C ALA A 216 -12.07 15.79 -29.16
N GLN A 217 -11.35 16.91 -29.22
CA GLN A 217 -10.95 17.64 -28.01
C GLN A 217 -12.14 18.11 -27.18
N ALA A 218 -13.22 18.54 -27.85
CA ALA A 218 -14.44 18.98 -27.18
C ALA A 218 -15.17 17.82 -26.47
N ASP A 219 -15.09 16.61 -27.03
CA ASP A 219 -15.72 15.41 -26.47
C ASP A 219 -14.96 14.94 -25.24
N MET A 220 -13.63 14.91 -25.33
CA MET A 220 -12.74 14.67 -24.19
C MET A 220 -12.98 15.70 -23.07
N ALA A 221 -13.03 16.99 -23.40
CA ALA A 221 -13.32 18.05 -22.41
C ALA A 221 -14.66 17.82 -21.71
N ASN A 222 -15.68 17.40 -22.48
CA ASN A 222 -17.00 17.11 -21.94
C ASN A 222 -16.99 15.90 -21.00
N ILE A 223 -16.36 14.79 -21.42
CA ILE A 223 -16.17 13.60 -20.59
C ILE A 223 -15.46 13.97 -19.29
N LEU A 224 -14.30 14.62 -19.40
CA LEU A 224 -13.50 15.03 -18.24
C LEU A 224 -14.23 16.00 -17.31
N SER A 225 -15.16 16.83 -17.81
CA SER A 225 -15.95 17.72 -16.96
C SER A 225 -16.96 17.00 -16.06
N ARG A 226 -17.30 15.73 -16.39
CA ARG A 226 -18.23 14.88 -15.62
C ARG A 226 -17.52 14.00 -14.59
N VAL A 227 -16.18 13.95 -14.63
CA VAL A 227 -15.40 13.09 -13.74
C VAL A 227 -15.38 13.68 -12.32
N HIS A 228 -15.35 12.86 -11.28
CA HIS A 228 -15.25 13.30 -9.89
C HIS A 228 -13.86 13.88 -9.58
N ASP A 229 -13.77 14.59 -8.45
CA ASP A 229 -12.48 14.93 -7.85
C ASP A 229 -11.89 13.68 -7.16
N THR A 230 -10.56 13.62 -7.04
CA THR A 230 -9.87 12.47 -6.43
C THR A 230 -10.05 12.43 -4.92
N THR A 231 -9.76 11.28 -4.30
CA THR A 231 -9.82 11.10 -2.84
C THR A 231 -8.80 11.96 -2.07
N TRP A 232 -7.74 12.41 -2.75
CA TRP A 232 -6.76 13.38 -2.23
C TRP A 232 -7.10 14.84 -2.57
N GLY A 233 -8.25 15.07 -3.20
CA GLY A 233 -8.77 16.38 -3.57
C GLY A 233 -8.29 16.88 -4.93
N GLY A 234 -9.19 17.58 -5.62
CA GLY A 234 -8.92 18.20 -6.92
C GLY A 234 -9.17 17.27 -8.12
N ARG A 235 -8.98 17.82 -9.32
CA ARG A 235 -9.21 17.09 -10.57
C ARG A 235 -8.16 15.98 -10.77
N PRO A 236 -8.54 14.82 -11.33
CA PRO A 236 -7.59 13.78 -11.72
C PRO A 236 -6.51 14.33 -12.67
N TYR A 237 -5.27 13.87 -12.53
CA TYR A 237 -4.19 14.24 -13.46
C TYR A 237 -4.39 13.49 -14.79
N VAL A 238 -4.44 14.21 -15.91
CA VAL A 238 -4.67 13.62 -17.23
C VAL A 238 -3.46 13.87 -18.12
N TYR A 239 -2.95 12.80 -18.75
CA TYR A 239 -1.97 12.90 -19.83
C TYR A 239 -2.38 12.04 -21.02
N GLN A 240 -2.35 12.64 -22.20
CA GLN A 240 -3.03 12.13 -23.39
C GLN A 240 -2.02 11.60 -24.41
N GLU A 241 -2.28 10.42 -24.96
CA GLU A 241 -1.46 9.89 -26.05
C GLU A 241 -1.82 10.52 -27.40
N ILE A 242 -0.95 11.43 -27.87
CA ILE A 242 -1.06 12.04 -29.19
C ILE A 242 0.19 11.70 -30.01
N PHE A 243 0.13 10.61 -30.78
CA PHE A 243 1.29 10.18 -31.59
C PHE A 243 1.70 11.29 -32.60
N PRO A 244 3.00 11.53 -32.90
CA PRO A 244 3.39 12.56 -33.86
C PRO A 244 2.98 12.25 -35.31
N GLY A 245 2.97 13.27 -36.18
CA GLY A 245 2.85 13.09 -37.64
C GLY A 245 1.75 13.88 -38.33
N SER A 246 0.83 14.48 -37.57
CA SER A 246 -0.26 15.31 -38.09
C SER A 246 -0.10 16.78 -37.63
N SER A 247 -0.85 17.71 -38.25
CA SER A 247 -0.80 19.14 -37.93
C SER A 247 -2.17 19.69 -37.53
N GLY A 248 -2.22 20.94 -37.05
CA GLY A 248 -3.48 21.61 -36.69
C GLY A 248 -4.21 20.89 -35.55
N GLN A 249 -5.47 20.55 -35.77
CA GLN A 249 -6.33 19.89 -34.76
C GLN A 249 -5.91 18.45 -34.41
N LEU A 250 -4.93 17.87 -35.09
CA LEU A 250 -4.41 16.53 -34.77
C LEU A 250 -2.98 16.57 -34.18
N ALA A 251 -2.42 17.77 -34.00
CA ALA A 251 -1.14 17.96 -33.31
C ALA A 251 -1.33 17.95 -31.79
N ALA A 252 -0.30 17.57 -31.04
CA ALA A 252 -0.35 17.46 -29.59
C ALA A 252 -0.76 18.78 -28.90
N ALA A 253 -0.24 19.92 -29.36
CA ALA A 253 -0.65 21.26 -28.92
C ALA A 253 -2.18 21.49 -28.88
N ALA A 254 -2.96 20.87 -29.76
CA ALA A 254 -4.42 21.04 -29.76
C ALA A 254 -5.12 20.40 -28.54
N PHE A 255 -4.46 19.45 -27.86
CA PHE A 255 -5.02 18.66 -26.75
C PHE A 255 -4.64 19.19 -25.36
N GLU A 256 -3.74 20.18 -25.26
CA GLU A 256 -3.22 20.75 -24.01
C GLU A 256 -4.28 21.43 -23.12
N GLY A 257 -5.45 21.71 -23.70
CA GLY A 257 -6.63 22.22 -22.98
C GLY A 257 -7.27 21.18 -22.06
N ASN A 258 -7.07 19.89 -22.34
CA ASN A 258 -7.67 18.77 -21.61
C ASN A 258 -6.74 18.15 -20.57
N GLY A 259 -5.47 18.55 -20.54
CA GLY A 259 -4.45 17.99 -19.66
C GLY A 259 -3.06 18.06 -20.29
N SER A 260 -2.14 17.28 -19.77
CA SER A 260 -0.84 17.07 -20.39
C SER A 260 -0.96 16.17 -21.63
N VAL A 261 0.11 16.12 -22.41
CA VAL A 261 0.29 15.19 -23.53
C VAL A 261 1.53 14.34 -23.31
N LEU A 262 1.49 13.10 -23.79
CA LEU A 262 2.65 12.22 -23.80
C LEU A 262 3.64 12.71 -24.87
N GLU A 263 4.83 13.11 -24.45
CA GLU A 263 5.77 13.85 -25.30
C GLU A 263 6.71 12.90 -26.08
N PHE A 264 6.20 12.40 -27.21
CA PHE A 264 6.95 11.52 -28.13
C PHE A 264 8.17 12.21 -28.76
N THR A 265 8.15 13.53 -28.96
CA THR A 265 9.29 14.27 -29.54
C THR A 265 10.47 14.25 -28.59
N TYR A 266 10.21 14.36 -27.28
CA TYR A 266 11.23 14.24 -26.24
C TYR A 266 11.97 12.90 -26.36
N ALA A 267 11.22 11.79 -26.37
CA ALA A 267 11.79 10.43 -26.46
C ALA A 267 12.65 10.24 -27.73
N SER A 268 12.13 10.67 -28.89
CA SER A 268 12.84 10.57 -30.17
C SER A 268 14.13 11.42 -30.20
N LYS A 269 14.05 12.68 -29.76
CA LYS A 269 15.20 13.60 -29.75
C LYS A 269 16.26 13.17 -28.73
N LEU A 270 15.84 12.69 -27.56
CA LEU A 270 16.73 12.16 -26.55
C LEU A 270 17.49 10.93 -27.08
N SER A 271 16.78 9.98 -27.70
CA SER A 271 17.39 8.82 -28.37
C SER A 271 18.43 9.22 -29.42
N GLN A 272 18.12 10.23 -30.26
CA GLN A 272 19.06 10.76 -31.25
C GLN A 272 20.34 11.31 -30.59
N GLN A 273 20.24 12.03 -29.47
CA GLN A 273 21.42 12.60 -28.81
C GLN A 273 22.27 11.54 -28.10
N PHE A 274 21.66 10.56 -27.44
CA PHE A 274 22.40 9.47 -26.78
C PHE A 274 23.03 8.48 -27.78
N ASN A 275 22.54 8.43 -29.02
CA ASN A 275 23.22 7.76 -30.12
C ASN A 275 24.21 8.66 -30.89
N GLY A 276 24.18 9.96 -30.63
CA GLY A 276 25.03 10.97 -31.26
C GLY A 276 25.92 11.69 -30.25
N ASN A 277 25.58 12.95 -29.95
CA ASN A 277 26.36 13.84 -29.09
C ASN A 277 25.47 14.49 -28.02
N ILE A 278 25.64 14.08 -26.76
CA ILE A 278 24.83 14.60 -25.64
C ILE A 278 25.18 16.04 -25.21
N ALA A 279 26.29 16.64 -25.67
CA ALA A 279 26.57 18.07 -25.40
C ALA A 279 25.49 19.00 -25.98
N ASN A 280 24.79 18.57 -27.04
CA ASN A 280 23.71 19.35 -27.65
C ASN A 280 22.50 19.54 -26.71
N LEU A 281 22.35 18.69 -25.69
CA LEU A 281 21.22 18.73 -24.75
C LEU A 281 21.19 20.00 -23.88
N LYS A 282 22.23 20.85 -23.93
CA LYS A 282 22.28 22.15 -23.24
C LYS A 282 21.05 23.03 -23.43
N THR A 283 20.39 22.91 -24.59
CA THR A 283 19.20 23.71 -24.96
C THR A 283 17.94 22.86 -25.12
N PHE A 284 17.95 21.63 -24.61
CA PHE A 284 16.86 20.68 -24.81
C PHE A 284 15.57 21.16 -24.15
N GLY A 285 14.51 21.31 -24.93
CA GLY A 285 13.22 21.86 -24.50
C GLY A 285 12.41 22.40 -25.69
N GLN A 286 11.51 23.36 -25.44
CA GLN A 286 10.56 23.88 -26.44
C GLN A 286 11.19 24.32 -27.77
N SER A 287 12.41 24.88 -27.77
CA SER A 287 13.07 25.32 -29.01
C SER A 287 13.41 24.16 -29.97
N TRP A 288 13.26 22.93 -29.52
CA TRP A 288 13.43 21.70 -30.29
C TRP A 288 12.11 21.15 -30.85
N GLY A 289 10.99 21.87 -30.64
CA GLY A 289 9.65 21.47 -31.04
C GLY A 289 8.94 20.57 -30.03
N LEU A 290 9.35 20.59 -28.76
CA LEU A 290 8.63 19.95 -27.65
C LEU A 290 7.48 20.86 -27.21
N GLU A 291 6.38 20.25 -26.77
CA GLU A 291 5.25 20.96 -26.16
C GLU A 291 5.65 21.59 -24.82
N PRO A 292 4.93 22.59 -24.30
CA PRO A 292 5.29 23.27 -23.06
C PRO A 292 5.53 22.32 -21.89
N SER A 293 6.56 22.62 -21.10
CA SER A 293 6.98 21.74 -20.00
C SER A 293 5.87 21.46 -18.99
N ASP A 294 4.97 22.40 -18.73
CA ASP A 294 3.82 22.22 -17.82
C ASP A 294 2.64 21.48 -18.47
N LYS A 295 2.79 21.09 -19.74
CA LYS A 295 1.85 20.33 -20.55
C LYS A 295 2.40 18.99 -21.03
N SER A 296 3.60 18.61 -20.61
CA SER A 296 4.26 17.38 -21.11
C SER A 296 4.42 16.33 -20.01
N ALA A 297 4.00 15.11 -20.28
CA ALA A 297 4.52 13.92 -19.61
C ALA A 297 5.65 13.35 -20.50
N VAL A 298 6.89 13.32 -20.01
CA VAL A 298 8.07 12.91 -20.79
C VAL A 298 8.48 11.48 -20.48
N MET A 299 9.29 10.89 -21.36
CA MET A 299 9.73 9.51 -21.25
C MET A 299 11.00 9.26 -22.10
N VAL A 300 11.86 8.33 -21.67
CA VAL A 300 12.86 7.71 -22.58
C VAL A 300 12.18 6.82 -23.63
N THR A 301 11.18 6.04 -23.22
CA THR A 301 10.40 5.12 -24.05
C THR A 301 9.08 4.75 -23.37
N ASN A 302 8.15 4.17 -24.11
CA ASN A 302 6.97 3.47 -23.59
C ASN A 302 6.88 2.05 -24.19
N HIS A 303 5.76 1.37 -23.96
CA HIS A 303 5.51 0.02 -24.42
C HIS A 303 5.49 -0.14 -25.95
N ASP A 304 4.97 0.85 -26.70
CA ASP A 304 4.96 0.83 -28.17
C ASP A 304 6.32 1.16 -28.77
N LEU A 305 6.92 2.29 -28.38
CA LEU A 305 8.18 2.76 -28.96
C LEU A 305 9.33 1.78 -28.72
N GLU A 306 9.30 1.07 -27.58
CA GLU A 306 10.23 0.00 -27.29
C GLU A 306 10.11 -1.14 -28.31
N ARG A 307 8.88 -1.57 -28.60
CA ARG A 307 8.55 -2.66 -29.53
C ARG A 307 8.80 -2.28 -30.98
N ASP A 308 8.51 -1.03 -31.33
CA ASP A 308 8.81 -0.44 -32.64
C ASP A 308 10.31 -0.15 -32.83
N GLN A 309 11.09 -0.22 -31.74
CA GLN A 309 12.54 0.02 -31.72
C GLN A 309 12.92 1.42 -32.26
N THR A 310 12.09 2.42 -31.98
CA THR A 310 12.28 3.79 -32.46
C THR A 310 13.01 4.68 -31.44
N THR A 311 13.12 4.23 -30.19
CA THR A 311 13.76 4.91 -29.06
C THR A 311 14.79 4.02 -28.37
N LEU A 312 15.41 4.52 -27.30
CA LEU A 312 16.28 3.70 -26.46
C LEU A 312 15.43 2.72 -25.64
N THR A 313 15.92 1.50 -25.49
CA THR A 313 15.25 0.42 -24.76
C THR A 313 16.22 -0.24 -23.79
N TYR A 314 15.75 -1.20 -22.98
CA TYR A 314 16.63 -2.00 -22.11
C TYR A 314 17.78 -2.69 -22.88
N ASN A 315 17.66 -2.90 -24.20
CA ASN A 315 18.69 -3.48 -25.05
C ASN A 315 19.77 -2.46 -25.48
N SER A 316 19.57 -1.17 -25.21
CA SER A 316 20.54 -0.11 -25.55
C SER A 316 21.69 0.01 -24.53
N GLY A 317 21.75 -0.87 -23.53
CA GLY A 317 22.81 -0.93 -22.53
C GLY A 317 22.90 0.36 -21.70
N ALA A 318 24.13 0.82 -21.43
CA ALA A 318 24.38 2.00 -20.61
C ALA A 318 23.60 3.25 -21.06
N LYS A 319 23.43 3.44 -22.37
CA LYS A 319 22.70 4.60 -22.92
C LYS A 319 21.28 4.72 -22.38
N TYR A 320 20.59 3.59 -22.20
CA TYR A 320 19.23 3.58 -21.66
C TYR A 320 19.19 4.13 -20.23
N ASN A 321 20.10 3.65 -19.39
CA ASN A 321 20.20 4.12 -18.01
C ASN A 321 20.58 5.61 -17.98
N LEU A 322 21.60 6.02 -18.74
CA LEU A 322 22.03 7.42 -18.76
C LEU A 322 20.96 8.37 -19.29
N ALA A 323 20.11 7.93 -20.22
CA ALA A 323 18.97 8.71 -20.70
C ALA A 323 17.92 8.92 -19.61
N HIS A 324 17.64 7.90 -18.79
CA HIS A 324 16.77 8.02 -17.60
C HIS A 324 17.40 8.94 -16.54
N ILE A 325 18.72 8.84 -16.30
CA ILE A 325 19.43 9.76 -15.40
C ILE A 325 19.30 11.21 -15.90
N PHE A 326 19.44 11.44 -17.21
CA PHE A 326 19.23 12.76 -17.80
C PHE A 326 17.78 13.22 -17.66
N GLU A 327 16.80 12.36 -17.97
CA GLU A 327 15.37 12.68 -17.85
C GLU A 327 15.01 13.13 -16.43
N LEU A 328 15.42 12.37 -15.42
CA LEU A 328 15.17 12.70 -14.01
C LEU A 328 15.98 13.91 -13.54
N ALA A 329 17.17 14.15 -14.12
CA ALA A 329 17.97 15.31 -13.76
C ALA A 329 17.48 16.62 -14.39
N TRP A 330 16.88 16.51 -15.57
CA TRP A 330 16.43 17.65 -16.36
C TRP A 330 15.19 18.31 -15.72
N ASN A 331 14.89 19.53 -16.15
CA ASN A 331 13.76 20.31 -15.65
C ASN A 331 12.72 20.52 -16.75
N TYR A 332 12.16 19.43 -17.26
CA TYR A 332 11.20 19.49 -18.36
C TYR A 332 10.17 18.38 -18.27
N GLY A 333 8.90 18.75 -18.26
CA GLY A 333 7.79 17.80 -18.16
C GLY A 333 7.71 17.06 -16.82
N THR A 334 6.72 16.19 -16.74
CA THR A 334 6.57 15.17 -15.70
C THR A 334 7.20 13.86 -16.20
N PRO A 335 8.30 13.38 -15.60
CA PRO A 335 9.05 12.24 -16.13
C PRO A 335 8.41 10.88 -15.82
N GLN A 336 8.62 9.91 -16.71
CA GLN A 336 8.12 8.54 -16.61
C GLN A 336 9.24 7.51 -16.69
N VAL A 337 9.42 6.76 -15.60
CA VAL A 337 10.32 5.61 -15.57
C VAL A 337 9.56 4.37 -16.03
N TYR A 338 9.76 3.99 -17.30
CA TYR A 338 9.14 2.81 -17.89
C TYR A 338 9.83 1.49 -17.50
N SER A 339 9.02 0.53 -17.04
CA SER A 339 9.43 -0.81 -16.62
C SER A 339 8.42 -1.85 -17.09
N GLY A 340 8.81 -2.63 -18.10
CA GLY A 340 7.99 -3.71 -18.67
C GLY A 340 8.65 -5.09 -18.50
N PHE A 341 8.40 -5.97 -19.47
CA PHE A 341 8.97 -7.30 -19.55
C PHE A 341 9.85 -7.47 -20.79
N ARG A 342 10.76 -8.44 -20.75
CA ARG A 342 11.60 -8.78 -21.89
C ARG A 342 10.82 -9.64 -22.88
N TYR A 343 10.97 -9.33 -24.16
CA TYR A 343 10.33 -10.03 -25.26
C TYR A 343 11.33 -10.41 -26.35
N ASN A 344 10.95 -11.37 -27.19
CA ASN A 344 11.66 -11.75 -28.41
C ASN A 344 10.89 -11.30 -29.65
N ASP A 345 9.57 -11.42 -29.61
CA ASP A 345 8.64 -10.91 -30.61
C ASP A 345 7.88 -9.69 -30.06
N LYS A 346 7.60 -8.71 -30.91
CA LYS A 346 6.92 -7.47 -30.52
C LYS A 346 5.51 -7.71 -29.95
N ASP A 347 4.90 -8.84 -30.28
CA ASP A 347 3.56 -9.23 -29.85
C ASP A 347 3.57 -10.19 -28.66
N ASP A 348 4.75 -10.51 -28.08
CA ASP A 348 4.84 -11.46 -26.97
C ASP A 348 3.98 -11.06 -25.76
N SER A 349 3.43 -12.08 -25.10
CA SER A 349 2.79 -11.96 -23.78
C SER A 349 3.81 -11.59 -22.70
N PRO A 350 3.43 -10.81 -21.66
CA PRO A 350 4.14 -10.84 -20.40
C PRO A 350 4.15 -12.26 -19.79
N PRO A 351 5.03 -12.55 -18.82
CA PRO A 351 4.95 -13.78 -18.04
C PRO A 351 3.56 -14.02 -17.43
N ALA A 352 2.85 -15.01 -17.95
CA ALA A 352 1.45 -15.30 -17.63
C ALA A 352 1.20 -16.79 -17.39
N ASP A 353 0.08 -17.11 -16.76
CA ASP A 353 -0.39 -18.48 -16.61
C ASP A 353 -0.94 -19.07 -17.93
N ALA A 354 -1.35 -20.34 -17.90
CA ALA A 354 -1.88 -21.01 -19.09
C ALA A 354 -3.19 -20.40 -19.64
N ASN A 355 -3.84 -19.52 -18.89
CA ASN A 355 -5.07 -18.84 -19.27
C ASN A 355 -4.86 -17.36 -19.64
N GLY A 356 -3.60 -16.89 -19.68
CA GLY A 356 -3.23 -15.54 -20.07
C GLY A 356 -3.22 -14.52 -18.92
N PHE A 357 -3.52 -14.91 -17.67
CA PHE A 357 -3.45 -14.01 -16.52
C PHE A 357 -2.00 -13.77 -16.12
N VAL A 358 -1.63 -12.50 -15.90
CA VAL A 358 -0.24 -12.14 -15.60
C VAL A 358 0.19 -12.67 -14.23
N THR A 359 1.32 -13.36 -14.20
CA THR A 359 1.91 -13.90 -12.97
C THR A 359 2.72 -12.86 -12.20
N ASP A 360 2.94 -13.09 -10.91
CA ASP A 360 3.67 -12.15 -10.06
C ASP A 360 5.07 -11.82 -10.61
N VAL A 361 5.42 -10.53 -10.49
CA VAL A 361 6.66 -9.99 -11.04
C VAL A 361 7.86 -10.50 -10.25
N ASN A 362 8.85 -11.02 -10.98
CA ASN A 362 10.11 -11.48 -10.43
C ASN A 362 11.28 -10.78 -11.13
N CYS A 363 11.88 -9.81 -10.48
CA CYS A 363 13.02 -9.07 -11.04
C CYS A 363 14.35 -9.85 -11.02
N THR A 364 14.42 -11.03 -10.39
CA THR A 364 15.66 -11.82 -10.24
C THR A 364 15.89 -12.83 -11.35
N ASN A 365 14.84 -13.19 -12.09
CA ASN A 365 14.90 -14.19 -13.15
C ASN A 365 15.18 -13.58 -14.54
N ASN A 366 15.35 -12.25 -14.61
CA ASN A 366 15.59 -11.48 -15.82
C ASN A 366 14.46 -11.54 -16.87
N THR A 367 13.24 -11.98 -16.54
CA THR A 367 12.08 -11.91 -17.46
C THR A 367 11.42 -10.54 -17.44
N TRP A 368 11.51 -9.83 -16.31
CA TRP A 368 11.06 -8.46 -16.15
C TRP A 368 12.24 -7.49 -16.25
N THR A 369 12.02 -6.31 -16.81
CA THR A 369 13.08 -5.31 -17.01
C THR A 369 13.46 -4.60 -15.71
N CYS A 370 12.47 -4.33 -14.85
CA CYS A 370 12.62 -3.73 -13.53
C CYS A 370 13.52 -2.47 -13.52
N THR A 371 13.33 -1.60 -14.50
CA THR A 371 14.10 -0.34 -14.66
C THR A 371 13.95 0.56 -13.44
N ASP A 372 12.76 0.56 -12.84
CA ASP A 372 12.38 1.25 -11.62
C ASP A 372 13.21 0.83 -10.39
N ARG A 373 13.80 -0.37 -10.42
CA ARG A 373 14.71 -0.91 -9.39
C ARG A 373 16.19 -0.71 -9.71
N ASN A 374 16.54 -0.21 -10.89
CA ASN A 374 17.93 0.13 -11.19
C ASN A 374 18.39 1.20 -10.18
N GLN A 375 19.41 0.89 -9.38
CA GLN A 375 19.81 1.72 -8.24
C GLN A 375 19.99 3.20 -8.61
N GLY A 376 20.69 3.49 -9.71
CA GLY A 376 20.92 4.86 -10.15
C GLY A 376 19.62 5.57 -10.55
N ILE A 377 18.77 4.90 -11.33
CA ILE A 377 17.48 5.47 -11.77
C ILE A 377 16.55 5.68 -10.56
N ALA A 378 16.41 4.67 -9.71
CA ALA A 378 15.58 4.73 -8.50
C ALA A 378 16.02 5.86 -7.57
N ASN A 379 17.33 6.05 -7.38
CA ASN A 379 17.85 7.12 -6.53
C ASN A 379 17.75 8.50 -7.18
N MET A 380 17.74 8.56 -8.51
CA MET A 380 17.52 9.81 -9.23
C MET A 380 16.09 10.36 -9.06
N VAL A 381 15.12 9.55 -8.62
CA VAL A 381 13.79 10.05 -8.21
C VAL A 381 13.90 10.95 -6.98
N GLY A 382 14.58 10.48 -5.93
CA GLY A 382 14.88 11.30 -4.76
C GLY A 382 15.78 12.51 -5.07
N TRP A 383 16.65 12.39 -6.08
CA TRP A 383 17.42 13.51 -6.61
C TRP A 383 16.52 14.55 -7.28
N HIS A 384 15.59 14.12 -8.14
CA HIS A 384 14.64 14.97 -8.84
C HIS A 384 13.80 15.78 -7.85
N ASN A 385 13.26 15.09 -6.83
CA ASN A 385 12.48 15.72 -5.77
C ASN A 385 13.29 16.77 -5.00
N ALA A 386 14.57 16.51 -4.70
CA ALA A 386 15.44 17.46 -4.02
C ALA A 386 15.78 18.69 -4.89
N ALA A 387 15.78 18.53 -6.22
CA ALA A 387 16.05 19.58 -7.20
C ALA A 387 14.81 20.40 -7.59
N LYS A 388 13.62 20.05 -7.07
CA LYS A 388 12.33 20.66 -7.46
C LYS A 388 12.37 22.18 -7.37
N GLY A 389 11.87 22.84 -8.42
CA GLY A 389 11.82 24.31 -8.52
C GLY A 389 13.15 25.01 -8.84
N GLN A 390 14.27 24.28 -8.93
CA GLN A 390 15.55 24.88 -9.29
C GLN A 390 15.75 24.92 -10.81
N ALA A 391 16.32 25.99 -11.34
CA ALA A 391 16.73 26.07 -12.74
C ALA A 391 18.01 25.26 -13.01
N VAL A 392 18.22 24.84 -14.26
CA VAL A 392 19.51 24.29 -14.70
C VAL A 392 20.57 25.40 -14.64
N ALA A 393 21.72 25.10 -14.04
CA ALA A 393 22.84 26.01 -13.87
C ALA A 393 24.18 25.28 -13.98
N ASN A 394 25.29 26.02 -14.04
CA ASN A 394 26.66 25.48 -14.06
C ASN A 394 26.89 24.40 -15.13
N TRP A 395 26.28 24.56 -16.31
CA TRP A 395 26.46 23.64 -17.41
C TRP A 395 27.93 23.56 -17.84
N TRP A 396 28.43 22.35 -17.98
CA TRP A 396 29.71 22.00 -18.55
C TRP A 396 29.52 20.86 -19.56
N ASP A 397 30.30 20.90 -20.64
CA ASP A 397 30.43 19.81 -21.58
C ASP A 397 31.84 19.81 -22.17
N ASN A 398 32.25 18.69 -22.76
CA ASN A 398 33.52 18.58 -23.48
C ASN A 398 33.36 18.79 -25.01
N GLY A 399 32.24 19.38 -25.46
CA GLY A 399 31.84 19.45 -26.86
C GLY A 399 31.38 18.12 -27.47
N ASN A 400 31.32 17.05 -26.67
CA ASN A 400 31.00 15.69 -27.11
C ASN A 400 30.15 14.94 -26.05
N ASN A 401 30.49 13.67 -25.77
CA ASN A 401 29.64 12.77 -24.99
C ASN A 401 29.86 12.80 -23.47
N THR A 402 30.29 13.92 -22.91
CA THR A 402 30.35 14.10 -21.45
C THR A 402 29.81 15.47 -21.08
N ILE A 403 28.78 15.48 -20.24
CA ILE A 403 28.10 16.69 -19.76
C ILE A 403 28.04 16.68 -18.24
N ALA A 404 27.93 17.86 -17.64
CA ALA A 404 27.61 18.03 -16.23
C ALA A 404 26.82 19.32 -16.03
N PHE A 405 25.91 19.33 -15.07
CA PHE A 405 25.16 20.53 -14.70
C PHE A 405 24.60 20.39 -13.29
N SER A 406 24.14 21.52 -12.76
CA SER A 406 23.47 21.62 -11.47
C SER A 406 22.01 22.02 -11.64
N ARG A 407 21.22 21.75 -10.61
CA ARG A 407 19.88 22.29 -10.39
C ARG A 407 19.99 23.25 -9.22
N GLY A 408 20.27 24.51 -9.54
CA GLY A 408 20.57 25.56 -8.57
C GLY A 408 21.69 25.16 -7.61
N ASP A 409 21.43 25.31 -6.32
CA ASP A 409 22.33 24.94 -5.21
C ASP A 409 21.95 23.63 -4.52
N LYS A 410 21.00 22.87 -5.09
CA LYS A 410 20.41 21.68 -4.46
C LYS A 410 20.98 20.36 -4.95
N ALA A 411 21.32 20.29 -6.24
CA ALA A 411 21.73 19.03 -6.84
C ALA A 411 22.67 19.24 -8.02
N TRP A 412 23.53 18.26 -8.28
CA TRP A 412 24.49 18.26 -9.38
C TRP A 412 24.61 16.87 -9.99
N VAL A 413 24.83 16.79 -11.30
CA VAL A 413 25.01 15.53 -12.03
C VAL A 413 26.07 15.67 -13.12
N ALA A 414 26.82 14.59 -13.38
CA ALA A 414 27.64 14.41 -14.57
C ALA A 414 27.32 13.09 -15.25
N ILE A 415 27.26 13.10 -16.57
CA ILE A 415 26.88 11.96 -17.43
C ILE A 415 27.97 11.79 -18.48
N ASN A 416 28.53 10.58 -18.59
CA ASN A 416 29.56 10.23 -19.55
C ASN A 416 29.08 9.09 -20.48
N ASN A 417 28.58 9.48 -21.64
CA ASN A 417 28.17 8.57 -22.72
C ASN A 417 29.34 8.18 -23.64
N SER A 418 30.59 8.43 -23.25
CA SER A 418 31.78 8.06 -24.03
C SER A 418 32.35 6.69 -23.63
N ALA A 419 33.23 6.13 -24.46
CA ALA A 419 33.90 4.85 -24.22
C ALA A 419 35.12 4.95 -23.29
N SER A 420 35.38 6.11 -22.68
CA SER A 420 36.53 6.31 -21.79
C SER A 420 36.14 7.14 -20.56
N ALA A 421 36.79 6.88 -19.43
CA ALA A 421 36.58 7.67 -18.22
C ALA A 421 37.04 9.12 -18.41
N VAL A 422 36.35 10.06 -17.77
CA VAL A 422 36.69 11.49 -17.77
C VAL A 422 36.87 11.95 -16.34
N THR A 423 38.05 12.49 -16.01
CA THR A 423 38.32 13.16 -14.74
C THR A 423 38.36 14.66 -14.96
N GLN A 424 37.54 15.42 -14.25
CA GLN A 424 37.45 16.86 -14.41
C GLN A 424 37.09 17.55 -13.10
N SER A 425 37.56 18.79 -12.93
CA SER A 425 37.13 19.68 -11.85
C SER A 425 35.92 20.50 -12.28
N PHE A 426 34.75 20.16 -11.74
CA PHE A 426 33.46 20.75 -12.08
C PHE A 426 33.07 21.85 -11.10
N THR A 427 32.39 22.89 -11.60
CA THR A 427 31.67 23.84 -10.73
C THR A 427 30.31 23.22 -10.42
N THR A 428 30.08 22.85 -9.17
CA THR A 428 28.89 22.04 -8.82
C THR A 428 27.68 22.87 -8.45
N GLY A 429 27.88 24.12 -8.01
CA GLY A 429 26.82 24.94 -7.40
C GLY A 429 26.46 24.55 -5.97
N LEU A 430 26.97 23.43 -5.47
CA LEU A 430 26.74 22.95 -4.11
C LEU A 430 27.68 23.66 -3.13
N ALA A 431 27.24 23.73 -1.87
CA ALA A 431 28.08 24.20 -0.77
C ALA A 431 29.25 23.24 -0.52
N ALA A 432 30.30 23.73 0.14
CA ALA A 432 31.44 22.91 0.52
C ALA A 432 31.01 21.79 1.47
N GLY A 433 31.46 20.57 1.21
CA GLY A 433 31.06 19.40 1.99
C GLY A 433 31.33 18.08 1.27
N THR A 434 30.98 16.99 1.94
CA THR A 434 31.08 15.63 1.39
C THR A 434 29.69 15.15 1.02
N TYR A 435 29.51 14.73 -0.22
CA TYR A 435 28.24 14.27 -0.78
C TYR A 435 28.35 12.81 -1.19
N CYS A 436 27.25 12.06 -1.05
CA CYS A 436 27.16 10.71 -1.59
C CYS A 436 26.92 10.77 -3.10
N ASP A 437 27.60 9.90 -3.84
CA ASP A 437 27.21 9.57 -5.20
C ASP A 437 25.99 8.65 -5.16
N VAL A 438 24.82 9.21 -5.52
CA VAL A 438 23.55 8.48 -5.44
C VAL A 438 23.37 7.46 -6.57
N ILE A 439 24.22 7.49 -7.60
CA ILE A 439 24.20 6.48 -8.67
C ILE A 439 24.74 5.15 -8.16
N HIS A 440 25.81 5.20 -7.36
CA HIS A 440 26.58 4.03 -6.93
C HIS A 440 26.37 3.65 -5.46
N GLY A 441 25.45 4.30 -4.76
CA GLY A 441 25.02 3.86 -3.44
C GLY A 441 23.86 4.68 -2.89
N ASP A 442 23.49 4.34 -1.66
CA ASP A 442 22.43 4.97 -0.90
C ASP A 442 23.00 5.82 0.24
N LEU A 443 22.20 6.80 0.66
CA LEU A 443 22.37 7.46 1.94
C LEU A 443 21.68 6.60 3.00
N THR A 444 22.45 6.08 3.96
CA THR A 444 21.89 5.36 5.10
C THR A 444 21.11 6.30 6.01
N SER A 445 20.27 5.74 6.89
CA SER A 445 19.55 6.50 7.93
C SER A 445 20.47 7.28 8.89
N THR A 446 21.76 6.96 8.92
CA THR A 446 22.79 7.66 9.72
C THR A 446 23.50 8.80 8.97
N GLY A 447 23.13 9.03 7.71
CA GLY A 447 23.78 10.02 6.85
C GLY A 447 25.09 9.54 6.21
N ALA A 448 25.47 8.27 6.40
CA ALA A 448 26.62 7.68 5.74
C ALA A 448 26.28 7.21 4.31
N CYS A 449 27.24 7.31 3.39
CA CYS A 449 27.12 6.81 2.02
C CYS A 449 27.52 5.34 1.96
N THR A 450 26.73 4.49 1.31
CA THR A 450 27.13 3.10 1.03
C THR A 450 28.05 2.99 -0.19
N GLY A 451 27.99 3.98 -1.09
CA GLY A 451 28.84 4.10 -2.27
C GLY A 451 29.94 5.15 -2.12
N ASN A 452 30.46 5.59 -3.27
CA ASN A 452 31.51 6.61 -3.32
C ASN A 452 31.03 7.96 -2.77
N THR A 453 32.00 8.76 -2.30
CA THR A 453 31.76 10.13 -1.86
C THR A 453 32.49 11.11 -2.75
N VAL A 454 31.94 12.31 -2.89
CA VAL A 454 32.53 13.43 -3.61
C VAL A 454 32.68 14.61 -2.65
N SER A 455 33.90 15.15 -2.57
CA SER A 455 34.19 16.35 -1.80
C SER A 455 34.03 17.59 -2.67
N VAL A 456 33.16 18.50 -2.26
CA VAL A 456 33.00 19.85 -2.81
C VAL A 456 33.83 20.80 -1.95
N ASP A 457 34.73 21.56 -2.57
CA ASP A 457 35.60 22.49 -1.88
C ASP A 457 34.90 23.82 -1.51
N SER A 458 35.61 24.69 -0.79
CA SER A 458 35.13 26.02 -0.38
C SER A 458 34.74 26.96 -1.53
N THR A 459 35.14 26.64 -2.76
CA THR A 459 34.79 27.40 -3.97
C THR A 459 33.60 26.79 -4.72
N GLY A 460 33.00 25.73 -4.19
CA GLY A 460 31.90 25.00 -4.83
C GLY A 460 32.32 24.06 -5.95
N LYS A 461 33.62 23.71 -6.03
CA LYS A 461 34.16 22.82 -7.05
C LYS A 461 34.40 21.40 -6.53
N ALA A 462 34.26 20.41 -7.40
CA ALA A 462 34.60 19.02 -7.12
C ALA A 462 35.36 18.39 -8.28
N THR A 463 36.44 17.68 -7.99
CA THR A 463 37.15 16.86 -8.98
C THR A 463 36.55 15.46 -8.97
N VAL A 464 35.91 15.09 -10.08
CA VAL A 464 35.16 13.83 -10.21
C VAL A 464 35.66 13.06 -11.42
N THR A 465 35.82 11.74 -11.26
CA THR A 465 36.01 10.80 -12.36
C THR A 465 34.68 10.15 -12.67
N VAL A 466 34.20 10.31 -13.91
CA VAL A 466 33.00 9.64 -14.41
C VAL A 466 33.45 8.56 -15.39
N ASN A 467 33.16 7.29 -15.10
CA ASN A 467 33.61 6.17 -15.92
C ASN A 467 32.95 6.18 -17.31
N ALA A 468 33.45 5.32 -18.21
CA ALA A 468 32.84 5.14 -19.53
C ALA A 468 31.42 4.58 -19.40
N GLY A 469 30.44 5.20 -20.07
CA GLY A 469 29.04 4.75 -20.02
C GLY A 469 28.40 4.88 -18.64
N ASP A 470 28.82 5.87 -17.85
CA ASP A 470 28.48 6.00 -16.44
C ASP A 470 28.07 7.43 -16.06
N SER A 471 27.58 7.63 -14.82
CA SER A 471 27.19 8.92 -14.28
C SER A 471 27.53 9.06 -12.79
N VAL A 472 27.64 10.29 -12.32
CA VAL A 472 27.80 10.62 -10.89
C VAL A 472 26.79 11.70 -10.55
N ALA A 473 26.02 11.51 -9.49
CA ALA A 473 25.00 12.47 -9.09
C ALA A 473 25.04 12.75 -7.58
N LEU A 474 24.92 14.03 -7.23
CA LEU A 474 25.00 14.54 -5.87
C LEU A 474 23.76 15.37 -5.58
N ARG A 475 23.23 15.30 -4.35
CA ARG A 475 22.13 16.15 -3.88
C ARG A 475 22.32 16.54 -2.42
N THR A 476 21.77 17.68 -2.03
CA THR A 476 21.62 18.02 -0.61
C THR A 476 20.69 17.01 0.07
N GLY A 477 21.05 16.56 1.28
CA GLY A 477 20.28 15.56 2.02
C GLY A 477 18.86 16.01 2.37
N VAL A 478 17.98 15.03 2.64
CA VAL A 478 16.66 15.29 3.25
C VAL A 478 16.90 15.53 4.75
N GLY A 479 16.73 16.77 5.20
CA GLY A 479 17.03 17.20 6.57
C GLY A 479 18.35 17.97 6.65
N GLY A 480 18.25 19.29 6.83
CA GLY A 480 19.35 20.25 6.82
C GLY A 480 20.43 20.02 7.88
N VAL A 481 21.36 19.10 7.61
CA VAL A 481 22.66 19.10 8.25
C VAL A 481 23.58 20.02 7.46
N THR A 482 23.68 21.26 7.92
CA THR A 482 24.79 22.15 7.54
C THR A 482 26.03 21.72 8.33
N PRO A 483 27.16 21.40 7.68
CA PRO A 483 28.43 21.30 8.40
C PRO A 483 28.81 22.71 8.89
N SER A 484 28.79 22.91 10.20
CA SER A 484 29.31 24.13 10.81
C SER A 484 30.83 24.22 10.61
N PRO A 485 31.39 25.39 10.25
CA PRO A 485 32.82 25.56 10.03
C PRO A 485 33.53 25.75 11.38
N SER A 486 34.47 24.87 11.74
CA SER A 486 35.42 25.18 12.82
C SER A 486 36.75 25.68 12.26
N SER A 487 37.07 26.93 12.59
CA SER A 487 38.28 27.65 12.20
C SER A 487 39.54 27.29 13.00
N SER A 488 40.64 27.12 12.26
CA SER A 488 42.03 27.52 12.53
C SER A 488 42.80 27.03 13.78
N ALA A 489 43.90 26.32 13.52
CA ALA A 489 45.20 26.60 14.13
C ALA A 489 46.32 26.40 13.09
N SER A 490 47.18 27.42 12.95
CA SER A 490 48.32 27.51 12.03
C SER A 490 49.60 26.92 12.63
N ALA A 491 50.37 26.16 11.86
CA ALA A 491 51.84 26.13 11.92
C ALA A 491 52.43 25.66 10.59
N SER A 492 53.36 26.44 10.05
CA SER A 492 54.11 26.26 8.82
C SER A 492 55.38 25.40 9.01
N ALA A 493 55.67 24.47 8.09
CA ALA A 493 56.93 24.39 7.31
C ALA A 493 57.08 23.09 6.49
N SER A 494 57.16 23.27 5.16
CA SER A 494 57.95 22.57 4.13
C SER A 494 58.09 21.03 4.08
N ALA A 495 57.42 20.48 3.05
CA ALA A 495 57.88 19.57 2.00
C ALA A 495 58.48 18.19 2.33
N SER A 496 57.72 17.14 2.02
CA SER A 496 58.13 16.10 1.06
C SER A 496 56.89 15.31 0.61
N ALA A 497 56.80 15.02 -0.68
CA ALA A 497 55.73 14.22 -1.26
C ALA A 497 55.78 12.80 -0.71
N SER A 498 54.65 12.31 -0.22
CA SER A 498 54.34 10.87 -0.20
C SER A 498 52.83 10.69 -0.22
N ALA A 499 52.36 10.02 -1.27
CA ALA A 499 50.98 9.60 -1.43
C ALA A 499 50.50 8.85 -0.17
N THR A 500 49.35 9.24 0.36
CA THR A 500 48.62 8.44 1.35
C THR A 500 47.41 7.85 0.65
N ALA A 501 47.47 6.54 0.45
CA ALA A 501 46.45 5.72 -0.15
C ALA A 501 45.14 5.82 0.64
N THR A 502 44.04 6.00 -0.09
CA THR A 502 42.68 5.78 0.40
C THR A 502 42.54 4.31 0.84
N ALA A 503 41.92 4.08 2.01
CA ALA A 503 41.66 2.74 2.51
C ALA A 503 40.66 1.98 1.60
N PRO A 504 40.95 0.73 1.20
CA PRO A 504 40.13 -0.02 0.23
C PRO A 504 39.11 -0.97 0.87
N SER A 505 38.10 -1.36 0.09
CA SER A 505 37.09 -2.38 0.38
C SER A 505 37.72 -3.77 0.55
N GLY A 506 38.02 -4.16 1.78
CA GLY A 506 38.67 -5.45 2.08
C GLY A 506 37.71 -6.63 2.27
N THR A 507 38.13 -7.82 1.83
CA THR A 507 37.51 -9.12 2.15
C THR A 507 38.07 -9.64 3.46
N THR A 508 37.21 -10.00 4.43
CA THR A 508 37.67 -10.62 5.69
C THR A 508 37.48 -12.13 5.63
N VAL A 509 38.60 -12.86 5.63
CA VAL A 509 38.62 -14.32 5.61
C VAL A 509 38.79 -14.85 7.03
N PHE A 510 37.87 -15.69 7.49
CA PHE A 510 37.90 -16.42 8.75
C PHE A 510 38.26 -17.88 8.49
N TYR A 511 39.20 -18.44 9.26
CA TYR A 511 39.66 -19.82 9.14
C TYR A 511 39.58 -20.55 10.48
N SER A 512 39.06 -21.77 10.46
CA SER A 512 38.88 -22.59 11.67
C SER A 512 40.20 -23.07 12.26
N THR A 513 40.35 -22.99 13.58
CA THR A 513 41.54 -23.45 14.30
C THR A 513 41.50 -24.94 14.67
N ASN A 514 40.58 -25.73 14.10
CA ASN A 514 40.44 -27.17 14.40
C ASN A 514 41.70 -28.01 14.17
N LYS A 515 42.65 -27.51 13.35
CA LYS A 515 43.93 -28.18 13.08
C LYS A 515 44.97 -28.03 14.19
N ASN A 516 44.69 -27.26 15.26
CA ASN A 516 45.55 -27.03 16.43
C ASN A 516 47.00 -26.65 16.07
N TRP A 517 47.18 -25.78 15.08
CA TRP A 517 48.49 -25.26 14.71
C TRP A 517 48.95 -24.18 15.69
N ALA A 518 50.26 -24.10 15.91
CA ALA A 518 50.86 -23.04 16.74
C ALA A 518 50.72 -21.64 16.12
N ALA A 519 50.54 -21.55 14.80
CA ALA A 519 50.28 -20.32 14.05
C ALA A 519 49.41 -20.63 12.82
N TYR A 520 48.68 -19.63 12.31
CA TYR A 520 47.85 -19.73 11.11
C TYR A 520 48.17 -18.60 10.15
N ASN A 521 48.52 -18.93 8.91
CA ASN A 521 48.82 -17.97 7.86
C ASN A 521 47.88 -18.18 6.66
N LEU A 522 47.40 -17.08 6.08
CA LEU A 522 46.66 -17.05 4.82
C LEU A 522 47.65 -16.73 3.69
N HIS A 523 47.89 -17.70 2.81
CA HIS A 523 48.67 -17.51 1.58
C HIS A 523 47.68 -17.40 0.42
N TYR A 524 47.64 -16.25 -0.24
CA TYR A 524 46.60 -15.94 -1.22
C TYR A 524 47.12 -15.19 -2.46
N ALA A 525 46.30 -15.15 -3.51
CA ALA A 525 46.43 -14.31 -4.69
C ALA A 525 45.05 -13.72 -5.05
N PRO A 526 44.85 -12.38 -5.06
CA PRO A 526 43.64 -11.78 -5.62
C PRO A 526 43.41 -12.24 -7.07
N THR A 527 42.16 -12.30 -7.54
CA THR A 527 41.84 -12.76 -8.90
C THR A 527 42.62 -11.94 -9.95
N GLY A 528 43.49 -12.61 -10.73
CA GLY A 528 44.37 -11.96 -11.70
C GLY A 528 45.66 -11.34 -11.11
N GLY A 529 45.88 -11.47 -9.80
CA GLY A 529 47.05 -10.98 -9.07
C GLY A 529 48.09 -12.06 -8.74
N ALA A 530 49.20 -11.65 -8.13
CA ALA A 530 50.28 -12.53 -7.72
C ALA A 530 50.04 -13.16 -6.33
N TRP A 531 50.60 -14.36 -6.11
CA TRP A 531 50.60 -15.00 -4.79
C TRP A 531 51.50 -14.26 -3.80
N THR A 532 51.03 -14.13 -2.56
CA THR A 532 51.85 -13.71 -1.41
C THR A 532 53.09 -14.60 -1.24
N THR A 533 54.17 -14.14 -0.61
CA THR A 533 55.34 -15.01 -0.35
C THR A 533 55.06 -16.02 0.76
N VAL A 534 55.45 -17.30 0.59
CA VAL A 534 55.33 -18.34 1.64
C VAL A 534 56.03 -17.91 2.94
N PRO A 535 55.40 -18.03 4.12
CA PRO A 535 54.15 -18.73 4.43
C PRO A 535 52.84 -17.94 4.23
N GLY A 536 52.86 -16.78 3.57
CA GLY A 536 51.70 -15.90 3.46
C GLY A 536 51.62 -14.92 4.62
N VAL A 537 50.42 -14.43 4.90
CA VAL A 537 50.19 -13.39 5.92
C VAL A 537 49.59 -14.01 7.18
N ALA A 538 50.16 -13.70 8.34
CA ALA A 538 49.64 -14.16 9.62
C ALA A 538 48.18 -13.72 9.84
N MET A 539 47.35 -14.68 10.26
CA MET A 539 45.98 -14.45 10.67
C MET A 539 45.93 -14.22 12.19
N THR A 540 45.06 -13.33 12.64
CA THR A 540 44.91 -12.99 14.06
C THR A 540 43.71 -13.69 14.66
N ALA A 541 43.73 -14.00 15.95
CA ALA A 541 42.56 -14.54 16.65
C ALA A 541 41.33 -13.65 16.42
N ALA A 542 40.20 -14.26 16.06
CA ALA A 542 38.94 -13.57 15.82
C ALA A 542 37.97 -13.81 16.98
N CYS A 543 37.79 -15.09 17.34
CA CYS A 543 37.00 -15.58 18.46
C CYS A 543 37.37 -17.05 18.74
N THR A 544 36.72 -17.68 19.71
CA THR A 544 36.95 -19.08 20.06
C THR A 544 36.79 -19.98 18.82
N GLY A 545 37.86 -20.68 18.44
CA GLY A 545 37.87 -21.61 17.30
C GLY A 545 38.17 -20.98 15.93
N TRP A 546 38.40 -19.66 15.84
CA TRP A 546 38.58 -18.97 14.56
C TRP A 546 39.68 -17.91 14.58
N VAL A 547 40.44 -17.84 13.49
CA VAL A 547 41.36 -16.73 13.16
C VAL A 547 40.85 -15.98 11.94
N LYS A 548 41.19 -14.69 11.79
CA LYS A 548 40.78 -13.88 10.64
C LYS A 548 41.92 -13.07 10.02
N LYS A 549 41.74 -12.70 8.75
CA LYS A 549 42.55 -11.70 8.06
C LYS A 549 41.70 -10.92 7.06
N THR A 550 41.75 -9.60 7.13
CA THR A 550 41.21 -8.73 6.08
C THR A 550 42.26 -8.55 4.99
N VAL A 551 41.88 -8.86 3.77
CA VAL A 551 42.66 -8.77 2.54
C VAL A 551 42.10 -7.63 1.71
N ASP A 552 42.95 -6.68 1.35
CA ASP A 552 42.63 -5.71 0.32
C ASP A 552 42.64 -6.37 -1.06
N LEU A 553 41.50 -6.31 -1.76
CA LEU A 553 41.36 -6.84 -3.11
C LEU A 553 41.53 -5.79 -4.21
N GLY A 554 41.61 -4.50 -3.88
CA GLY A 554 41.53 -3.42 -4.87
C GLY A 554 40.26 -3.56 -5.72
N THR A 555 40.42 -3.76 -7.03
CA THR A 555 39.32 -4.00 -7.98
C THR A 555 39.01 -5.48 -8.24
N ALA A 556 39.73 -6.41 -7.60
CA ALA A 556 39.55 -7.83 -7.82
C ALA A 556 38.25 -8.34 -7.18
N THR A 557 37.54 -9.22 -7.88
CA THR A 557 36.24 -9.77 -7.46
C THR A 557 36.33 -10.99 -6.54
N GLY A 558 37.55 -11.37 -6.11
CA GLY A 558 37.82 -12.50 -5.21
C GLY A 558 39.31 -12.80 -5.07
N LEU A 559 39.66 -13.92 -4.44
CA LEU A 559 41.03 -14.43 -4.30
C LEU A 559 41.09 -15.96 -4.33
N ALA A 560 42.22 -16.51 -4.81
CA ALA A 560 42.62 -17.88 -4.52
C ALA A 560 43.42 -17.93 -3.20
N ALA A 561 43.19 -18.93 -2.35
CA ALA A 561 43.78 -19.00 -1.00
C ALA A 561 44.20 -20.42 -0.59
N THR A 562 45.17 -20.50 0.30
CA THR A 562 45.55 -21.69 1.08
C THR A 562 45.95 -21.25 2.48
N PHE A 563 45.96 -22.20 3.43
CA PHE A 563 46.29 -21.93 4.82
C PHE A 563 47.46 -22.81 5.27
N ASN A 564 48.33 -22.33 6.16
CA ASN A 564 49.45 -23.12 6.66
C ASN A 564 49.91 -22.70 8.06
N ASN A 565 50.72 -23.56 8.69
CA ASN A 565 51.21 -23.35 10.06
C ASN A 565 52.50 -22.50 10.17
N GLY A 566 53.03 -21.98 9.06
CA GLY A 566 54.30 -21.26 9.03
C GLY A 566 55.55 -22.13 9.04
N SER A 567 55.42 -23.47 9.17
CA SER A 567 56.55 -24.41 9.25
C SER A 567 56.37 -25.63 8.34
N GLY A 568 55.77 -25.45 7.16
CA GLY A 568 55.72 -26.45 6.08
C GLY A 568 54.51 -27.38 6.06
N THR A 569 53.53 -27.23 6.97
CA THR A 569 52.26 -27.97 6.93
C THR A 569 51.16 -27.12 6.33
N TRP A 570 50.47 -27.64 5.32
CA TRP A 570 49.51 -26.89 4.50
C TRP A 570 48.11 -27.49 4.51
N ASP A 571 47.12 -26.60 4.38
CA ASP A 571 45.77 -26.88 3.92
C ASP A 571 45.56 -26.16 2.58
N ASN A 572 45.71 -26.93 1.51
CA ASN A 572 45.55 -26.48 0.14
C ASN A 572 44.32 -27.10 -0.55
N ASN A 573 43.31 -27.50 0.24
CA ASN A 573 42.07 -28.12 -0.26
C ASN A 573 42.33 -29.31 -1.19
N SER A 574 43.23 -30.22 -0.80
CA SER A 574 43.64 -31.37 -1.63
C SER A 574 44.23 -30.94 -2.99
N ASN A 575 45.18 -30.01 -2.97
CA ASN A 575 45.85 -29.41 -4.13
C ASN A 575 44.97 -28.56 -5.07
N ARG A 576 43.78 -28.11 -4.63
CA ARG A 576 42.87 -27.31 -5.47
C ARG A 576 42.83 -25.82 -5.13
N ASN A 577 43.43 -25.40 -4.02
CA ASN A 577 43.25 -24.07 -3.42
C ASN A 577 41.76 -23.78 -3.08
N TYR A 578 41.54 -22.74 -2.29
CA TYR A 578 40.21 -22.22 -2.00
C TYR A 578 39.93 -21.01 -2.90
N ALA A 579 38.78 -20.98 -3.57
CA ALA A 579 38.30 -19.80 -4.29
C ALA A 579 37.36 -19.01 -3.36
N LEU A 580 37.76 -17.80 -2.97
CA LEU A 580 37.05 -16.97 -1.99
C LEU A 580 36.57 -15.67 -2.66
N GLY A 581 35.32 -15.29 -2.41
CA GLY A 581 34.70 -14.08 -2.97
C GLY A 581 34.99 -12.80 -2.18
N THR A 582 34.06 -11.84 -2.24
CA THR A 582 34.11 -10.58 -1.48
C THR A 582 33.31 -10.65 -0.17
N GLY A 583 33.59 -9.75 0.78
CA GLY A 583 32.88 -9.68 2.07
C GLY A 583 33.49 -10.55 3.18
N ASN A 584 32.66 -11.03 4.12
CA ASN A 584 33.09 -11.93 5.18
C ASN A 584 32.96 -13.39 4.72
N ILE A 585 34.09 -14.12 4.69
CA ILE A 585 34.19 -15.48 4.16
C ILE A 585 34.66 -16.41 5.27
N THR A 586 34.03 -17.57 5.45
CA THR A 586 34.47 -18.61 6.38
C THR A 586 35.09 -19.79 5.63
N VAL A 587 36.16 -20.36 6.17
CA VAL A 587 36.75 -21.61 5.68
C VAL A 587 36.95 -22.57 6.84
N LYS A 588 36.30 -23.73 6.76
CA LYS A 588 36.35 -24.75 7.79
C LYS A 588 36.30 -26.14 7.17
N ASP A 589 37.26 -26.98 7.52
CA ASP A 589 37.32 -28.40 7.13
C ASP A 589 37.15 -28.62 5.62
N GLY A 590 37.73 -27.74 4.78
CA GLY A 590 37.62 -27.85 3.31
C GLY A 590 36.44 -27.12 2.69
N VAL A 591 35.51 -26.58 3.49
CA VAL A 591 34.29 -25.92 3.02
C VAL A 591 34.42 -24.40 3.11
N VAL A 592 34.02 -23.71 2.04
CA VAL A 592 33.92 -22.24 1.97
C VAL A 592 32.47 -21.82 2.25
N GLY A 593 32.27 -20.88 3.17
CA GLY A 593 30.99 -20.25 3.49
C GLY A 593 31.10 -18.74 3.58
N SER A 594 30.01 -18.06 3.92
CA SER A 594 29.93 -16.61 4.07
C SER A 594 29.46 -16.23 5.48
N GLY A 595 29.82 -15.02 5.94
CA GLY A 595 29.48 -14.47 7.26
C GLY A 595 30.66 -14.39 8.23
N ASP A 596 30.41 -13.81 9.41
CA ASP A 596 31.37 -13.74 10.52
C ASP A 596 31.06 -14.86 11.53
N PRO A 597 31.92 -15.89 11.68
CA PRO A 597 31.70 -17.02 12.57
C PRO A 597 31.93 -16.70 14.05
N CYS A 598 32.38 -15.47 14.33
CA CYS A 598 32.50 -14.92 15.67
C CYS A 598 31.23 -14.23 16.14
N LEU A 599 30.27 -14.06 15.24
CA LEU A 599 28.88 -13.90 15.61
C LEU A 599 28.36 -15.29 16.03
N PRO A 600 27.65 -15.41 17.16
CA PRO A 600 27.10 -16.70 17.56
C PRO A 600 26.22 -17.24 16.43
N ALA A 601 26.44 -18.51 16.03
CA ALA A 601 25.51 -19.20 15.16
C ALA A 601 24.13 -19.11 15.81
N PRO A 602 23.06 -18.79 15.05
CA PRO A 602 21.73 -18.69 15.63
C PRO A 602 21.41 -20.02 16.32
N PRO A 603 21.07 -19.99 17.63
CA PRO A 603 21.00 -21.23 18.40
C PRO A 603 19.82 -22.08 17.90
N THR A 604 20.01 -23.41 17.84
CA THR A 604 18.98 -24.31 17.33
C THR A 604 17.83 -24.36 18.33
N THR A 605 16.64 -23.96 17.90
CA THR A 605 15.43 -24.02 18.72
C THR A 605 14.56 -25.17 18.25
N VAL A 606 14.44 -26.19 19.10
CA VAL A 606 13.60 -27.36 18.85
C VAL A 606 12.24 -27.12 19.48
N PHE A 607 11.20 -27.06 18.66
CA PHE A 607 9.80 -27.04 19.04
C PHE A 607 9.22 -28.46 18.99
N TYR A 608 8.53 -28.89 20.04
CA TYR A 608 7.87 -30.18 20.12
C TYR A 608 6.39 -30.00 20.43
N SER A 609 5.54 -30.70 19.67
CA SER A 609 4.09 -30.61 19.82
C SER A 609 3.63 -31.24 21.13
N THR A 610 2.74 -30.56 21.85
CA THR A 610 2.19 -31.03 23.12
C THR A 610 1.00 -31.99 22.96
N ASN A 611 0.73 -32.51 21.76
CA ASN A 611 -0.38 -33.44 21.47
C ASN A 611 -0.38 -34.72 22.33
N LYS A 612 0.77 -35.07 22.92
CA LYS A 612 0.90 -36.22 23.84
C LYS A 612 0.32 -35.98 25.24
N ASN A 613 -0.09 -34.74 25.57
CA ASN A 613 -0.65 -34.33 26.87
C ASN A 613 0.16 -34.79 28.09
N TRP A 614 1.49 -34.68 28.02
CA TRP A 614 2.36 -34.99 29.16
C TRP A 614 2.39 -33.83 30.14
N ALA A 615 2.52 -34.14 31.43
CA ALA A 615 2.65 -33.13 32.48
C ALA A 615 3.98 -32.35 32.39
N ALA A 616 5.00 -32.93 31.75
CA ALA A 616 6.28 -32.29 31.47
C ALA A 616 6.84 -32.81 30.14
N TYR A 617 7.69 -32.01 29.48
CA TYR A 617 8.36 -32.37 28.23
C TYR A 617 9.86 -32.12 28.37
N ASN A 618 10.67 -33.16 28.14
CA ASN A 618 12.12 -33.07 28.17
C ASN A 618 12.69 -33.48 26.81
N LEU A 619 13.68 -32.72 26.35
CA LEU A 619 14.50 -33.03 25.18
C LEU A 619 15.75 -33.76 25.67
N HIS A 620 15.85 -35.04 25.37
CA HIS A 620 17.07 -35.83 25.58
C HIS A 620 17.79 -35.92 24.24
N TYR A 621 19.03 -35.43 24.16
CA TYR A 621 19.71 -35.29 22.87
C TYR A 621 21.21 -35.55 22.94
N ALA A 622 21.81 -35.84 21.79
CA ALA A 622 23.24 -35.84 21.54
C ALA A 622 23.53 -35.01 20.28
N PRO A 623 24.33 -33.93 20.35
CA PRO A 623 24.85 -33.29 19.16
C PRO A 623 25.57 -34.30 18.27
N THR A 624 25.56 -34.12 16.95
CA THR A 624 26.21 -35.07 16.01
C THR A 624 27.69 -35.27 16.39
N GLY A 625 28.07 -36.51 16.73
CA GLY A 625 29.42 -36.87 17.19
C GLY A 625 29.70 -36.58 18.67
N GLY A 626 28.73 -36.08 19.43
CA GLY A 626 28.79 -35.79 20.87
C GLY A 626 28.13 -36.84 21.74
N ALA A 627 28.20 -36.65 23.07
CA ALA A 627 27.57 -37.52 24.05
C ALA A 627 26.09 -37.16 24.27
N TRP A 628 25.27 -38.16 24.62
CA TRP A 628 23.88 -37.93 25.06
C TRP A 628 23.85 -37.18 26.39
N THR A 629 22.88 -36.27 26.52
CA THR A 629 22.48 -35.68 27.80
C THR A 629 22.15 -36.78 28.82
N THR A 630 22.20 -36.51 30.13
CA THR A 630 21.74 -37.47 31.15
C THR A 630 20.22 -37.56 31.16
N VAL A 631 19.63 -38.75 31.31
CA VAL A 631 18.17 -38.95 31.41
C VAL A 631 17.62 -38.21 32.66
N PRO A 632 16.52 -37.44 32.56
CA PRO A 632 15.55 -37.36 31.45
C PRO A 632 15.88 -36.36 30.33
N GLY A 633 17.08 -35.80 30.26
CA GLY A 633 17.44 -34.75 29.31
C GLY A 633 17.16 -33.37 29.87
N VAL A 634 17.04 -32.38 29.00
CA VAL A 634 16.78 -30.98 29.40
C VAL A 634 15.30 -30.65 29.29
N ALA A 635 14.75 -30.00 30.31
CA ALA A 635 13.36 -29.55 30.30
C ALA A 635 13.12 -28.53 29.17
N MET A 636 12.03 -28.75 28.44
CA MET A 636 11.49 -27.85 27.42
C MET A 636 10.44 -26.93 28.06
N THR A 637 10.36 -25.69 27.62
CA THR A 637 9.45 -24.67 28.16
C THR A 637 8.33 -24.39 27.18
N ALA A 638 7.17 -23.94 27.64
CA ALA A 638 6.09 -23.51 26.76
C ALA A 638 6.60 -22.48 25.74
N ALA A 639 6.22 -22.65 24.47
CA ALA A 639 6.59 -21.76 23.38
C ALA A 639 5.40 -20.91 22.93
N CYS A 640 4.30 -21.58 22.61
CA CYS A 640 2.99 -21.03 22.27
C CYS A 640 1.97 -22.18 22.37
N THR A 641 0.69 -21.90 22.13
CA THR A 641 -0.37 -22.90 22.21
C THR A 641 -0.05 -24.14 21.36
N GLY A 642 0.00 -25.30 22.00
CA GLY A 642 0.29 -26.58 21.34
C GLY A 642 1.78 -26.92 21.17
N TRP A 643 2.70 -26.06 21.61
CA TRP A 643 4.14 -26.25 21.40
C TRP A 643 4.97 -25.91 22.64
N VAL A 644 5.92 -26.78 22.96
CA VAL A 644 7.04 -26.48 23.86
C VAL A 644 8.30 -26.29 23.04
N LYS A 645 9.26 -25.51 23.52
CA LYS A 645 10.55 -25.32 22.87
C LYS A 645 11.73 -25.52 23.81
N LYS A 646 12.87 -25.87 23.21
CA LYS A 646 14.17 -25.75 23.84
C LYS A 646 15.19 -25.26 22.83
N THR A 647 15.87 -24.19 23.18
CA THR A 647 17.03 -23.72 22.46
C THR A 647 18.26 -24.43 23.01
N VAL A 648 19.02 -25.10 22.13
CA VAL A 648 20.23 -25.85 22.46
C VAL A 648 21.42 -25.30 21.69
N ASP A 649 22.54 -25.14 22.39
CA ASP A 649 23.81 -24.82 21.74
C ASP A 649 24.44 -26.11 21.23
N LEU A 650 24.57 -26.21 19.91
CA LEU A 650 25.22 -27.34 19.24
C LEU A 650 26.70 -27.08 18.98
N GLY A 651 27.21 -25.90 19.35
CA GLY A 651 28.55 -25.44 19.02
C GLY A 651 28.80 -25.51 17.51
N THR A 652 29.71 -26.40 17.13
CA THR A 652 30.04 -26.63 15.72
C THR A 652 29.29 -27.77 15.05
N ALA A 653 28.43 -28.49 15.78
CA ALA A 653 27.72 -29.64 15.25
C ALA A 653 26.60 -29.20 14.28
N THR A 654 26.45 -29.96 13.19
CA THR A 654 25.49 -29.65 12.11
C THR A 654 24.09 -30.23 12.35
N GLY A 655 23.84 -30.78 13.56
CA GLY A 655 22.56 -31.37 13.95
C GLY A 655 22.66 -32.11 15.29
N LEU A 656 21.59 -32.78 15.67
CA LEU A 656 21.48 -33.60 16.87
C LEU A 656 20.61 -34.84 16.64
N ALA A 657 20.93 -35.93 17.34
CA ALA A 657 19.98 -37.00 17.60
C ALA A 657 19.15 -36.63 18.85
N ALA A 658 17.83 -36.81 18.80
CA ALA A 658 16.92 -36.38 19.86
C ALA A 658 15.83 -37.41 20.16
N THR A 659 15.39 -37.44 21.41
CA THR A 659 14.16 -38.10 21.87
C THR A 659 13.45 -37.20 22.88
N PHE A 660 12.15 -37.41 23.04
CA PHE A 660 11.32 -36.62 23.94
C PHE A 660 10.74 -37.52 25.03
N ASN A 661 10.62 -37.04 26.26
CA ASN A 661 10.04 -37.82 27.35
C ASN A 661 9.37 -36.97 28.41
N ASN A 662 8.52 -37.59 29.23
CA ASN A 662 7.76 -36.93 30.28
C ASN A 662 8.49 -36.78 31.62
N GLY A 663 9.77 -37.16 31.71
CA GLY A 663 10.54 -37.13 32.96
C GLY A 663 10.25 -38.29 33.92
N SER A 664 9.27 -39.15 33.62
CA SER A 664 8.86 -40.28 34.48
C SER A 664 8.82 -41.62 33.74
N GLY A 665 9.65 -41.78 32.69
CA GLY A 665 9.86 -43.06 32.01
C GLY A 665 9.02 -43.33 30.76
N THR A 666 8.16 -42.40 30.33
CA THR A 666 7.45 -42.49 29.03
C THR A 666 8.21 -41.72 27.96
N TRP A 667 8.49 -42.38 26.83
CA TRP A 667 9.34 -41.85 25.77
C TRP A 667 8.62 -41.78 24.42
N ASP A 668 8.92 -40.72 23.68
CA ASP A 668 8.81 -40.66 22.23
C ASP A 668 10.22 -40.73 21.65
N ASN A 669 10.62 -41.94 21.29
CA ASN A 669 11.91 -42.25 20.68
C ASN A 669 11.77 -42.61 19.19
N ASN A 670 10.69 -42.17 18.53
CA ASN A 670 10.40 -42.44 17.13
C ASN A 670 10.48 -43.93 16.78
N SER A 671 9.85 -44.78 17.59
CA SER A 671 9.89 -46.25 17.45
C SER A 671 11.33 -46.81 17.48
N ASN A 672 12.11 -46.41 18.49
CA ASN A 672 13.53 -46.76 18.70
C ASN A 672 14.52 -46.24 17.62
N ARG A 673 14.12 -45.33 16.74
CA ARG A 673 15.01 -44.75 15.72
C ARG A 673 15.68 -43.44 16.14
N ASN A 674 15.17 -42.79 17.17
CA ASN A 674 15.46 -41.38 17.51
C ASN A 674 15.07 -40.42 16.37
N TYR A 675 15.00 -39.13 16.68
CA TYR A 675 14.83 -38.05 15.71
C TYR A 675 16.19 -37.52 15.29
N ALA A 676 16.42 -37.37 13.98
CA ALA A 676 17.58 -36.65 13.45
C ALA A 676 17.15 -35.22 13.12
N LEU A 677 17.69 -34.25 13.85
CA LEU A 677 17.33 -32.83 13.73
C LEU A 677 18.54 -32.04 13.21
N GLY A 678 18.30 -31.10 12.28
CA GLY A 678 19.31 -30.17 11.75
C GLY A 678 19.59 -28.96 12.65
N THR A 679 19.88 -27.80 12.06
CA THR A 679 20.10 -26.52 12.76
C THR A 679 18.98 -25.49 12.47
N GLY A 680 18.88 -24.44 13.28
CA GLY A 680 17.84 -23.39 13.14
C GLY A 680 16.57 -23.69 13.95
N ASN A 681 15.41 -23.18 13.51
CA ASN A 681 14.12 -23.47 14.15
C ASN A 681 13.55 -24.77 13.57
N ILE A 682 13.37 -25.78 14.43
CA ILE A 682 12.97 -27.13 14.02
C ILE A 682 11.72 -27.54 14.78
N THR A 683 10.72 -28.04 14.06
CA THR A 683 9.46 -28.52 14.65
C THR A 683 9.40 -30.04 14.61
N VAL A 684 8.97 -30.67 15.70
CA VAL A 684 8.67 -32.10 15.75
C VAL A 684 7.21 -32.29 16.19
N LYS A 685 6.39 -32.87 15.32
CA LYS A 685 4.97 -33.13 15.58
C LYS A 685 4.57 -34.49 15.03
N ASP A 686 3.98 -35.31 15.88
CA ASP A 686 3.41 -36.62 15.52
C ASP A 686 4.37 -37.53 14.73
N GLY A 687 5.67 -37.51 15.09
CA GLY A 687 6.70 -38.31 14.43
C GLY A 687 7.38 -37.65 13.23
N VAL A 688 6.94 -36.46 12.82
CA VAL A 688 7.45 -35.74 11.64
C VAL A 688 8.34 -34.58 12.06
N VAL A 689 9.48 -34.42 11.38
CA VAL A 689 10.42 -33.30 11.55
C VAL A 689 10.18 -32.27 10.45
N GLY A 690 10.04 -31.01 10.83
CA GLY A 690 9.89 -29.84 9.95
C GLY A 690 10.76 -28.67 10.40
N SER A 691 10.65 -27.52 9.72
CA SER A 691 11.45 -26.32 9.97
C SER A 691 10.59 -25.06 10.07
N GLY A 692 10.95 -24.11 10.95
CA GLY A 692 10.25 -22.84 11.17
C GLY A 692 9.92 -22.59 12.66
N ASP A 693 9.54 -21.36 13.02
CA ASP A 693 8.95 -21.06 14.33
C ASP A 693 7.42 -21.29 14.22
N PRO A 694 6.84 -22.25 14.96
CA PRO A 694 5.40 -22.48 14.94
C PRO A 694 4.61 -21.44 15.75
N CYS A 695 5.28 -20.46 16.37
CA CYS A 695 4.67 -19.44 17.20
C CYS A 695 4.57 -18.08 16.48
N PRO A 696 3.41 -17.40 16.55
CA PRO A 696 3.24 -16.07 15.97
C PRO A 696 4.09 -15.00 16.70
N ALA A 697 4.53 -13.97 15.98
CA ALA A 697 5.39 -12.91 16.51
C ALA A 697 4.69 -12.06 17.59
N PRO A 698 5.38 -11.65 18.67
CA PRO A 698 4.76 -10.95 19.79
C PRO A 698 4.65 -9.43 19.55
N THR A 699 3.52 -8.84 19.99
CA THR A 699 3.29 -7.38 20.07
C THR A 699 3.99 -6.79 21.31
N PRO A 700 4.65 -5.61 21.26
CA PRO A 700 5.33 -5.03 22.43
C PRO A 700 4.34 -4.54 23.50
N THR A 701 4.59 -4.88 24.77
CA THR A 701 3.86 -4.41 25.95
C THR A 701 4.61 -3.26 26.64
N ALA A 702 3.91 -2.17 26.97
CA ALA A 702 4.46 -0.98 27.63
C ALA A 702 4.93 -1.26 29.07
N THR A 703 6.10 -0.72 29.43
CA THR A 703 6.60 -0.67 30.83
C THR A 703 6.58 0.77 31.34
N ALA A 704 6.09 0.94 32.57
CA ALA A 704 5.82 2.21 33.24
C ALA A 704 7.07 3.04 33.60
N THR A 705 6.94 4.37 33.63
CA THR A 705 7.81 5.29 34.40
C THR A 705 7.01 6.54 34.84
N PRO A 706 7.48 7.35 35.81
CA PRO A 706 6.77 7.63 37.05
C PRO A 706 6.09 9.00 37.10
N THR A 707 5.19 9.12 38.08
CA THR A 707 4.37 10.26 38.47
C THR A 707 5.11 11.62 38.50
N VAL A 708 4.55 12.61 37.80
CA VAL A 708 4.77 14.05 38.11
C VAL A 708 3.41 14.75 38.20
N THR A 709 3.15 15.33 39.37
CA THR A 709 1.95 16.10 39.76
C THR A 709 1.99 17.53 39.17
N PRO A 710 0.86 18.19 38.86
CA PRO A 710 0.72 19.11 37.73
C PRO A 710 0.98 20.57 38.09
N THR A 711 1.30 21.39 37.08
CA THR A 711 0.99 22.83 37.12
C THR A 711 0.53 23.27 35.75
N ALA A 712 -0.73 23.73 35.71
CA ALA A 712 -1.47 24.13 34.53
C ALA A 712 -0.83 25.34 33.82
N THR A 713 -0.82 25.31 32.48
CA THR A 713 -1.33 26.40 31.62
C THR A 713 -1.56 25.81 30.22
N ALA A 714 -2.83 25.69 29.83
CA ALA A 714 -3.24 25.14 28.55
C ALA A 714 -2.86 26.06 27.38
N THR A 715 -2.24 25.49 26.35
CA THR A 715 -2.33 26.01 24.98
C THR A 715 -2.86 24.87 24.14
N ALA A 716 -4.08 25.03 23.61
CA ALA A 716 -4.76 24.03 22.81
C ALA A 716 -4.00 23.79 21.50
N THR A 717 -3.48 22.59 21.30
CA THR A 717 -3.17 22.04 19.98
C THR A 717 -4.38 21.27 19.50
N THR A 718 -4.91 21.70 18.37
CA THR A 718 -6.09 21.23 17.67
C THR A 718 -6.11 19.70 17.51
N THR A 719 -7.21 19.11 17.97
CA THR A 719 -7.68 17.77 17.58
C THR A 719 -7.71 17.65 16.05
N PRO A 720 -7.31 16.50 15.46
CA PRO A 720 -7.49 16.24 14.05
C PRO A 720 -8.96 16.41 13.65
N ASP A 721 -9.17 17.09 12.54
CA ASP A 721 -10.48 17.33 11.91
C ASP A 721 -11.19 15.99 11.64
N PRO A 722 -12.40 15.76 12.19
CA PRO A 722 -13.21 14.60 11.79
C PRO A 722 -13.67 14.85 10.36
N GLY A 723 -13.17 14.06 9.40
CA GLY A 723 -13.61 14.13 8.00
C GLY A 723 -15.15 14.15 7.88
N PRO A 724 -15.70 14.68 6.78
CA PRO A 724 -17.09 15.10 6.73
C PRO A 724 -18.03 13.91 6.93
N ALA A 725 -18.88 13.99 7.95
CA ALA A 725 -20.12 13.22 8.00
C ALA A 725 -20.94 13.60 6.77
N ALA A 726 -21.51 12.62 6.06
CA ALA A 726 -22.35 12.91 4.92
C ALA A 726 -23.76 13.20 5.40
N GLY A 727 -23.94 14.44 5.79
CA GLY A 727 -25.21 15.01 6.18
C GLY A 727 -24.92 16.43 6.61
N GLY A 728 -25.94 17.29 6.65
CA GLY A 728 -25.76 18.71 6.91
C GLY A 728 -24.97 19.04 8.19
N PRO A 729 -24.82 20.33 8.52
CA PRO A 729 -23.94 20.80 9.60
C PRO A 729 -24.28 20.32 11.03
N TYR A 730 -25.27 19.42 11.18
CA TYR A 730 -25.81 18.93 12.45
C TYR A 730 -25.43 17.48 12.77
N TYR A 731 -24.87 16.72 11.82
CA TYR A 731 -24.30 15.41 12.12
C TYR A 731 -22.93 15.56 12.78
N ALA A 732 -22.62 14.72 13.75
CA ALA A 732 -21.31 14.77 14.40
C ALA A 732 -20.90 13.44 15.02
N THR A 733 -19.64 13.07 14.83
CA THR A 733 -18.97 12.02 15.60
C THR A 733 -18.15 12.68 16.70
N ASN A 734 -18.33 12.24 17.94
CA ASN A 734 -17.75 12.82 19.15
C ASN A 734 -17.89 14.37 19.19
N PRO A 735 -19.12 14.91 19.13
CA PRO A 735 -19.34 16.35 19.05
C PRO A 735 -18.59 17.11 20.14
N SER A 736 -17.83 18.14 19.77
CA SER A 736 -16.97 18.90 20.70
C SER A 736 -15.93 18.04 21.46
N GLY A 737 -15.51 16.90 20.90
CA GLY A 737 -14.57 15.97 21.52
C GLY A 737 -15.18 15.16 22.67
N GLN A 738 -16.51 15.04 22.74
CA GLN A 738 -17.19 14.27 23.77
C GLN A 738 -16.89 12.77 23.62
N LEU A 739 -16.46 12.13 24.71
CA LEU A 739 -16.10 10.70 24.75
C LEU A 739 -17.04 9.91 25.68
N GLY A 740 -18.18 10.49 26.03
CA GLY A 740 -19.02 10.02 27.13
C GLY A 740 -18.51 10.46 28.50
N ARG A 741 -19.07 9.85 29.55
CA ARG A 741 -18.75 10.22 30.93
C ARG A 741 -18.60 9.04 31.88
N ALA A 742 -17.61 9.10 32.77
CA ALA A 742 -17.54 8.22 33.92
C ALA A 742 -18.73 8.48 34.88
N ALA A 743 -19.73 7.62 34.83
CA ALA A 743 -20.96 7.65 35.63
C ALA A 743 -21.62 6.26 35.63
N THR A 744 -22.20 5.88 36.77
CA THR A 744 -23.11 4.74 36.86
C THR A 744 -24.50 5.20 36.42
N ILE A 745 -25.09 4.52 35.43
CA ILE A 745 -26.44 4.79 34.93
C ILE A 745 -27.40 3.69 35.38
N THR A 746 -28.61 4.08 35.79
CA THR A 746 -29.72 3.16 36.01
C THR A 746 -30.37 2.84 34.68
N VAL A 747 -30.21 1.61 34.18
CA VAL A 747 -30.88 1.16 32.95
C VAL A 747 -32.35 0.86 33.23
N ASP A 748 -33.20 1.87 33.13
CA ASP A 748 -34.65 1.83 33.35
C ASP A 748 -35.47 2.29 32.13
N GLY A 749 -34.79 2.63 31.03
CA GLY A 749 -35.32 3.11 29.77
C GLY A 749 -35.47 4.62 29.68
N LYS A 750 -35.15 5.37 30.75
CA LYS A 750 -35.39 6.82 30.80
C LYS A 750 -34.12 7.62 30.57
N ALA A 751 -34.24 8.67 29.76
CA ALA A 751 -33.12 9.54 29.45
C ALA A 751 -32.72 10.52 30.59
N THR A 752 -33.23 10.35 31.83
CA THR A 752 -33.12 11.35 32.91
C THR A 752 -31.71 11.56 33.45
N GLU A 753 -30.84 10.55 33.37
CA GLU A 753 -29.45 10.63 33.83
C GLU A 753 -28.47 11.04 32.72
N TRP A 754 -28.96 11.16 31.48
CA TRP A 754 -28.16 11.44 30.30
C TRP A 754 -28.13 12.94 29.99
N THR A 755 -26.91 13.46 29.84
CA THR A 755 -26.68 14.88 29.56
C THR A 755 -26.03 15.07 28.19
N LYS A 756 -26.13 16.28 27.63
CA LYS A 756 -25.61 16.58 26.28
C LYS A 756 -24.11 16.30 26.12
N ASP A 757 -23.32 16.40 27.18
CA ASP A 757 -21.89 16.07 27.19
C ASP A 757 -21.58 14.57 27.08
N MET A 758 -22.59 13.71 27.22
CA MET A 758 -22.44 12.26 27.04
C MET A 758 -22.65 11.82 25.59
N ILE A 759 -23.09 12.71 24.68
CA ILE A 759 -23.36 12.38 23.28
C ILE A 759 -22.04 12.09 22.57
N VAL A 760 -21.90 10.88 22.03
CA VAL A 760 -20.72 10.47 21.25
C VAL A 760 -21.01 10.35 19.76
N ALA A 761 -22.27 10.34 19.35
CA ALA A 761 -22.67 10.58 17.97
C ALA A 761 -24.02 11.30 17.87
N GLN A 762 -24.14 12.22 16.94
CA GLN A 762 -25.34 13.02 16.68
C GLN A 762 -25.79 12.80 15.25
N GLY A 763 -27.06 12.39 15.09
CA GLY A 763 -27.80 12.39 13.84
C GLY A 763 -28.77 13.57 13.77
N VAL A 764 -29.75 13.49 12.88
CA VAL A 764 -30.86 14.46 12.79
C VAL A 764 -32.17 13.68 12.70
N ALA A 765 -33.31 14.35 12.86
CA ALA A 765 -34.60 13.69 12.70
C ALA A 765 -35.08 13.75 11.24
N ASN A 766 -35.86 12.75 10.86
CA ASN A 766 -36.45 12.58 9.53
C ASN A 766 -35.41 12.37 8.43
N ASP A 767 -34.34 11.64 8.72
CA ASP A 767 -33.30 11.30 7.75
C ASP A 767 -33.23 9.81 7.43
N ASP A 768 -34.08 8.98 8.02
CA ASP A 768 -34.11 7.55 7.72
C ASP A 768 -34.73 7.22 6.34
N PRO A 769 -34.24 6.18 5.62
CA PRO A 769 -34.66 5.79 4.27
C PRO A 769 -36.15 5.73 3.99
N ARG A 770 -36.95 5.39 5.00
CA ARG A 770 -38.39 5.14 4.83
C ARG A 770 -39.09 6.41 4.36
N ILE A 771 -38.70 7.58 4.90
CA ILE A 771 -39.37 8.85 4.61
C ILE A 771 -39.25 9.30 3.15
N PHE A 772 -38.17 8.93 2.46
CA PHE A 772 -37.90 9.38 1.08
C PHE A 772 -38.82 8.72 0.04
N ARG A 773 -39.56 7.67 0.43
CA ARG A 773 -40.61 7.05 -0.40
C ARG A 773 -42.02 7.17 0.18
N GLY A 774 -42.17 7.97 1.23
CA GLY A 774 -43.45 8.23 1.90
C GLY A 774 -43.39 7.92 3.39
N SER A 775 -44.43 8.31 4.12
CA SER A 775 -44.53 8.19 5.58
C SER A 775 -45.23 6.90 6.03
N HIS A 776 -45.58 5.97 5.12
CA HIS A 776 -46.47 4.81 5.35
C HIS A 776 -45.89 3.64 6.11
N GLU A 777 -44.63 3.72 6.50
CA GLU A 777 -43.93 2.58 7.09
C GLU A 777 -43.79 2.69 8.60
N GLY A 778 -44.04 1.60 9.30
CA GLY A 778 -43.86 1.50 10.74
C GLY A 778 -43.41 0.11 11.18
N PRO A 779 -42.71 0.00 12.33
CA PRO A 779 -42.29 1.07 13.24
C PRO A 779 -41.25 2.06 12.69
N VAL A 780 -41.02 3.17 13.41
CA VAL A 780 -40.04 4.20 13.07
C VAL A 780 -38.69 3.94 13.72
N TYR A 781 -37.61 3.89 12.93
CA TYR A 781 -36.25 3.62 13.40
C TYR A 781 -35.24 4.70 13.00
N ASP A 782 -35.66 5.95 13.12
CA ASP A 782 -34.91 7.16 12.80
C ASP A 782 -33.95 7.54 13.94
N LEU A 783 -32.64 7.42 13.72
CA LEU A 783 -31.63 7.50 14.78
C LEU A 783 -31.17 8.94 15.04
N TYR A 784 -31.50 9.50 16.21
CA TYR A 784 -31.21 10.90 16.50
C TYR A 784 -29.88 11.14 17.23
N SER A 785 -29.55 10.35 18.25
CA SER A 785 -28.31 10.54 19.02
C SER A 785 -27.89 9.27 19.73
N LEU A 786 -26.59 9.08 19.92
CA LEU A 786 -25.96 8.02 20.69
C LEU A 786 -25.12 8.64 21.80
N SER A 787 -25.37 8.23 23.04
CA SER A 787 -24.65 8.68 24.24
C SER A 787 -23.95 7.51 24.93
N SER A 788 -22.85 7.80 25.63
CA SER A 788 -22.11 6.80 26.39
C SER A 788 -21.73 7.26 27.81
N ALA A 789 -21.72 6.29 28.72
CA ALA A 789 -21.23 6.44 30.08
C ALA A 789 -20.59 5.14 30.56
N TRP A 790 -19.77 5.17 31.60
CA TRP A 790 -19.18 3.96 32.17
C TRP A 790 -18.89 4.07 33.67
N ASP A 791 -18.88 2.93 34.34
CA ASP A 791 -18.39 2.81 35.72
C ASP A 791 -17.30 1.74 35.84
N ASP A 792 -17.00 1.30 37.06
CA ASP A 792 -15.93 0.31 37.31
C ASP A 792 -16.19 -1.05 36.65
N ALA A 793 -17.45 -1.37 36.36
CA ALA A 793 -17.84 -2.69 35.89
C ALA A 793 -18.58 -2.68 34.55
N ASN A 794 -19.19 -1.57 34.14
CA ASN A 794 -20.11 -1.54 33.01
C ASN A 794 -19.86 -0.36 32.07
N LEU A 795 -20.03 -0.63 30.78
CA LEU A 795 -20.34 0.36 29.75
C LEU A 795 -21.86 0.54 29.69
N TYR A 796 -22.30 1.79 29.56
CA TYR A 796 -23.68 2.18 29.32
C TYR A 796 -23.76 2.91 27.99
N LEU A 797 -24.73 2.55 27.16
CA LEU A 797 -25.06 3.30 25.95
C LEU A 797 -26.55 3.66 25.98
N MET A 798 -26.88 4.82 25.44
CA MET A 798 -28.25 5.26 25.23
C MET A 798 -28.41 5.81 23.82
N TRP A 799 -29.52 5.50 23.17
CA TRP A 799 -29.87 6.12 21.90
C TRP A 799 -31.35 6.47 21.83
N GLN A 800 -31.65 7.40 20.92
CA GLN A 800 -32.99 7.95 20.74
C GLN A 800 -33.46 7.69 19.31
N PHE A 801 -34.66 7.14 19.18
CA PHE A 801 -35.39 7.06 17.92
C PHE A 801 -36.43 8.18 17.85
N THR A 802 -36.39 9.00 16.80
CA THR A 802 -37.32 10.12 16.61
C THR A 802 -38.45 9.79 15.65
N ASN A 803 -39.71 9.87 16.11
CA ASN A 803 -40.88 9.67 15.25
C ASN A 803 -41.61 11.00 15.04
N VAL A 804 -41.12 11.77 14.07
CA VAL A 804 -41.61 13.12 13.76
C VAL A 804 -42.72 13.15 12.72
N THR A 805 -43.36 12.01 12.45
CA THR A 805 -44.42 11.88 11.43
C THR A 805 -45.62 12.78 11.72
N ASP A 806 -45.89 13.10 12.98
CA ASP A 806 -46.96 14.02 13.39
C ASP A 806 -46.79 15.46 12.90
N VAL A 807 -45.56 15.86 12.56
CA VAL A 807 -45.28 17.16 11.93
C VAL A 807 -44.88 17.02 10.47
N THR A 808 -44.18 15.96 10.07
CA THR A 808 -43.76 15.79 8.66
C THR A 808 -44.91 15.36 7.76
N ASP A 809 -45.87 14.57 8.27
CA ASP A 809 -47.07 14.13 7.54
C ASP A 809 -48.32 13.96 8.44
N PRO A 810 -48.89 15.06 8.99
CA PRO A 810 -50.03 14.98 9.90
C PRO A 810 -51.31 14.42 9.27
N ALA A 811 -51.43 14.49 7.94
CA ALA A 811 -52.63 14.03 7.21
C ALA A 811 -52.75 12.50 7.18
N GLN A 812 -51.62 11.81 7.40
CA GLN A 812 -51.53 10.38 7.30
C GLN A 812 -52.23 9.62 8.44
N GLY A 813 -52.48 10.29 9.57
CA GLY A 813 -53.08 9.66 10.76
C GLY A 813 -52.21 8.57 11.40
N TYR A 814 -50.88 8.66 11.19
CA TYR A 814 -49.88 7.74 11.76
C TYR A 814 -49.95 7.69 13.30
N PRO A 815 -49.73 6.52 13.94
CA PRO A 815 -49.20 5.26 13.40
C PRO A 815 -50.20 4.32 12.72
N ILE A 816 -49.79 3.73 11.58
CA ILE A 816 -50.58 2.76 10.78
C ILE A 816 -50.26 1.29 11.15
N SER A 817 -49.03 0.99 11.60
CA SER A 817 -48.58 -0.33 12.08
C SER A 817 -47.78 -0.22 13.39
N ASP A 818 -47.90 -1.23 14.26
CA ASP A 818 -47.10 -1.40 15.51
C ASP A 818 -47.02 -0.14 16.41
N ASN A 819 -48.07 0.69 16.37
CA ASN A 819 -48.14 2.00 17.02
C ASN A 819 -46.95 2.95 16.72
N GLY A 820 -46.18 2.70 15.65
CA GLY A 820 -45.03 3.52 15.27
C GLY A 820 -43.84 3.41 16.23
N LYS A 821 -43.82 2.39 17.10
CA LYS A 821 -42.85 2.26 18.19
C LYS A 821 -41.83 1.14 17.93
N PRO A 822 -40.51 1.42 17.95
CA PRO A 822 -39.47 0.41 17.72
C PRO A 822 -39.64 -0.88 18.55
N TYR A 823 -40.07 -0.75 19.80
CA TYR A 823 -40.21 -1.88 20.74
C TYR A 823 -41.40 -2.81 20.45
N GLN A 824 -42.24 -2.49 19.47
CA GLN A 824 -43.36 -3.34 19.08
C GLN A 824 -43.03 -4.25 17.90
N GLY A 825 -42.10 -3.83 17.03
CA GLY A 825 -41.60 -4.60 15.89
C GLY A 825 -40.45 -5.53 16.27
N ASP A 826 -40.49 -6.78 15.82
CA ASP A 826 -39.39 -7.72 15.99
C ASP A 826 -38.35 -7.52 14.88
N ILE A 827 -37.56 -6.45 15.00
CA ILE A 827 -36.56 -6.07 13.99
C ILE A 827 -35.15 -6.12 14.60
N PRO A 828 -34.17 -6.76 13.93
CA PRO A 828 -32.79 -6.81 14.40
C PRO A 828 -32.18 -5.42 14.58
N GLN A 829 -31.40 -5.24 15.64
CA GLN A 829 -30.61 -4.05 15.92
C GLN A 829 -29.21 -4.51 16.31
N SER A 830 -28.20 -3.73 15.96
CA SER A 830 -26.81 -4.13 16.12
C SER A 830 -25.97 -3.02 16.71
N ILE A 831 -25.06 -3.38 17.59
CA ILE A 831 -24.01 -2.48 18.08
C ILE A 831 -22.68 -3.12 17.73
N ALA A 832 -21.95 -2.49 16.82
CA ALA A 832 -20.58 -2.88 16.48
C ALA A 832 -19.61 -2.15 17.41
N LEU A 833 -18.60 -2.87 17.89
CA LEU A 833 -17.61 -2.37 18.83
C LEU A 833 -16.20 -2.66 18.32
N ASP A 834 -15.32 -1.68 18.51
CA ASP A 834 -13.87 -1.77 18.42
C ASP A 834 -13.33 -1.72 19.85
N VAL A 835 -13.20 -2.89 20.48
CA VAL A 835 -12.78 -3.01 21.89
C VAL A 835 -11.27 -3.11 22.02
N ASP A 836 -10.62 -3.88 21.14
CA ASP A 836 -9.20 -4.11 21.09
C ASP A 836 -8.67 -3.70 19.71
N PRO A 837 -8.03 -2.53 19.55
CA PRO A 837 -7.61 -2.01 18.23
C PRO A 837 -6.55 -2.88 17.53
N ALA A 838 -6.03 -3.92 18.20
CA ALA A 838 -5.17 -4.94 17.61
C ALA A 838 -5.95 -6.12 16.99
N LYS A 839 -7.27 -6.14 17.17
CA LYS A 839 -8.21 -7.13 16.64
C LYS A 839 -9.27 -6.39 15.85
N GLY A 840 -9.67 -6.96 14.74
CA GLY A 840 -10.69 -6.34 13.93
C GLY A 840 -10.98 -7.17 12.69
N SER A 841 -12.18 -6.99 12.18
CA SER A 841 -12.70 -7.66 11.00
C SER A 841 -13.62 -6.71 10.24
N ASP A 842 -13.98 -7.12 9.04
CA ASP A 842 -14.99 -6.48 8.20
C ASP A 842 -16.43 -6.64 8.73
N GLY A 843 -16.64 -7.28 9.90
CA GLY A 843 -17.97 -7.54 10.45
C GLY A 843 -18.66 -8.78 9.91
N LEU A 844 -18.05 -9.50 8.96
CA LEU A 844 -18.67 -10.63 8.29
C LEU A 844 -18.45 -11.96 9.00
N ILE A 845 -19.39 -12.88 8.78
CA ILE A 845 -19.19 -14.28 9.12
C ILE A 845 -18.17 -14.88 8.13
N GLY A 846 -17.19 -15.64 8.61
CA GLY A 846 -16.15 -16.21 7.75
C GLY A 846 -16.71 -17.00 6.56
N GLY A 847 -16.37 -16.58 5.34
CA GLY A 847 -16.86 -17.19 4.09
C GLY A 847 -18.30 -16.82 3.70
N SER A 848 -18.90 -15.84 4.37
CA SER A 848 -20.23 -15.29 4.09
C SER A 848 -20.13 -13.89 3.50
N VAL A 849 -21.20 -13.44 2.85
CA VAL A 849 -21.43 -12.04 2.42
C VAL A 849 -22.36 -11.31 3.40
N SER A 850 -22.46 -11.80 4.63
CA SER A 850 -23.34 -11.24 5.65
C SER A 850 -22.72 -11.43 7.03
N GLY A 851 -22.93 -10.44 7.89
CA GLY A 851 -22.55 -10.48 9.29
C GLY A 851 -23.47 -11.35 10.15
N PRO A 852 -23.26 -11.33 11.47
CA PRO A 852 -24.16 -11.98 12.42
C PRO A 852 -25.63 -11.61 12.17
N TRP A 853 -26.51 -12.58 12.29
CA TRP A 853 -27.94 -12.58 11.98
C TRP A 853 -28.29 -12.32 10.50
N GLY A 854 -27.32 -12.46 9.59
CA GLY A 854 -27.55 -12.33 8.15
C GLY A 854 -27.63 -10.89 7.67
N LEU A 855 -27.14 -9.94 8.47
CA LEU A 855 -27.09 -8.52 8.11
C LEU A 855 -26.14 -8.28 6.95
N ARG A 856 -26.62 -7.55 5.95
CA ARG A 856 -25.88 -7.19 4.73
C ARG A 856 -25.06 -5.93 4.91
N THR A 857 -24.22 -5.92 5.94
CA THR A 857 -23.39 -4.77 6.28
C THR A 857 -21.96 -5.23 6.54
N SER A 858 -20.98 -4.44 6.12
CA SER A 858 -19.56 -4.64 6.45
C SER A 858 -18.88 -3.33 6.81
N PHE A 859 -17.65 -3.40 7.33
CA PHE A 859 -16.90 -2.25 7.82
C PHE A 859 -15.57 -2.12 7.07
N ALA A 860 -15.40 -1.06 6.28
CA ALA A 860 -14.23 -0.84 5.43
C ALA A 860 -12.91 -0.73 6.23
N ARG A 861 -13.01 -0.33 7.50
CA ARG A 861 -11.86 -0.11 8.39
C ARG A 861 -11.33 -1.38 9.04
N ASN A 862 -12.03 -2.51 8.89
CA ASN A 862 -11.70 -3.78 9.55
C ASN A 862 -11.45 -3.63 11.07
N GLU A 863 -12.19 -2.75 11.74
CA GLU A 863 -12.00 -2.38 13.15
C GLU A 863 -12.95 -3.11 14.11
N VAL A 864 -13.89 -3.91 13.59
CA VAL A 864 -14.94 -4.52 14.42
C VAL A 864 -14.48 -5.84 15.00
N ASP A 865 -14.47 -5.94 16.32
CA ASP A 865 -14.09 -7.16 17.04
C ASP A 865 -15.21 -7.75 17.91
N HIS A 866 -16.25 -6.96 18.20
CA HIS A 866 -17.48 -7.44 18.81
C HIS A 866 -18.71 -6.87 18.10
N ILE A 867 -19.76 -7.69 18.00
CA ILE A 867 -21.07 -7.28 17.49
C ILE A 867 -22.13 -7.76 18.48
N ALA A 868 -22.92 -6.84 19.03
CA ALA A 868 -24.05 -7.16 19.89
C ALA A 868 -25.37 -7.05 19.10
N ASN A 869 -26.01 -8.18 18.83
CA ASN A 869 -27.29 -8.24 18.10
C ASN A 869 -28.44 -8.54 19.05
N PHE A 870 -29.54 -7.80 18.89
CA PHE A 870 -30.76 -7.93 19.66
C PHE A 870 -31.98 -7.54 18.82
N SER A 871 -33.18 -7.89 19.28
CA SER A 871 -34.41 -7.38 18.66
C SER A 871 -34.78 -6.04 19.28
N SER A 872 -35.28 -5.09 18.49
CA SER A 872 -35.85 -3.86 19.02
C SER A 872 -37.01 -4.14 19.98
N LYS A 873 -37.75 -5.23 19.78
CA LYS A 873 -38.79 -5.73 20.70
C LYS A 873 -38.21 -6.54 21.85
N PRO A 874 -38.38 -6.11 23.11
CA PRO A 874 -37.78 -6.86 24.20
C PRO A 874 -38.47 -8.18 24.48
N GLY A 875 -37.67 -9.20 24.78
CA GLY A 875 -38.15 -10.54 25.12
C GLY A 875 -38.38 -11.46 23.93
N VAL A 876 -38.07 -11.04 22.71
CA VAL A 876 -38.05 -11.92 21.52
C VAL A 876 -36.62 -12.13 21.01
N GLY A 877 -36.45 -13.17 20.19
CA GLY A 877 -35.13 -13.59 19.69
C GLY A 877 -34.22 -14.19 20.77
N GLN A 878 -32.93 -14.34 20.42
CA GLN A 878 -31.86 -14.79 21.32
C GLN A 878 -30.70 -13.79 21.25
N PRO A 879 -30.82 -12.63 21.92
CA PRO A 879 -29.81 -11.57 21.86
C PRO A 879 -28.43 -12.07 22.28
N ALA A 880 -27.41 -11.74 21.49
CA ALA A 880 -26.08 -12.27 21.69
C ALA A 880 -24.98 -11.27 21.34
N LEU A 881 -23.89 -11.35 22.10
CA LEU A 881 -22.61 -10.71 21.81
C LEU A 881 -21.75 -11.72 21.06
N PHE A 882 -21.34 -11.34 19.85
CA PHE A 882 -20.41 -12.07 19.01
C PHE A 882 -19.02 -11.48 19.19
N SER A 883 -18.01 -12.35 19.26
CA SER A 883 -16.59 -12.00 19.26
C SER A 883 -15.89 -12.69 18.09
N LEU A 884 -14.73 -12.18 17.67
CA LEU A 884 -13.93 -12.84 16.64
C LEU A 884 -13.42 -14.21 17.10
N ASN A 885 -13.44 -15.17 16.18
CA ASN A 885 -12.78 -16.45 16.34
C ASN A 885 -11.25 -16.32 16.17
N SER A 886 -10.53 -17.43 16.34
CA SER A 886 -9.07 -17.45 16.19
C SER A 886 -8.57 -17.12 14.78
N ALA A 887 -9.44 -17.15 13.77
CA ALA A 887 -9.14 -16.75 12.40
C ALA A 887 -9.46 -15.26 12.13
N GLY A 888 -9.90 -14.50 13.13
CA GLY A 888 -10.23 -13.08 12.98
C GLY A 888 -11.54 -12.81 12.26
N THR A 889 -12.48 -13.76 12.27
CA THR A 889 -13.80 -13.62 11.64
C THR A 889 -14.91 -13.94 12.64
N PHE A 890 -16.13 -13.46 12.40
CA PHE A 890 -17.28 -13.87 13.20
C PHE A 890 -17.77 -15.27 12.78
N ASP A 891 -18.35 -16.00 13.73
CA ASP A 891 -19.07 -17.26 13.48
C ASP A 891 -20.13 -17.51 14.56
N TYR A 892 -20.86 -18.62 14.44
CA TYR A 892 -21.87 -19.05 15.42
C TYR A 892 -21.35 -20.14 16.37
N ALA A 893 -20.05 -20.35 16.46
CA ALA A 893 -19.50 -21.34 17.37
C ALA A 893 -19.72 -20.87 18.82
N ALA A 894 -20.13 -21.78 19.70
CA ALA A 894 -20.49 -21.45 21.08
C ALA A 894 -19.35 -20.77 21.88
N ALA A 895 -18.10 -20.91 21.46
CA ALA A 895 -16.95 -20.25 22.07
C ALA A 895 -16.89 -18.74 21.78
N ASN A 896 -17.51 -18.30 20.68
CA ASN A 896 -17.42 -16.93 20.16
C ASN A 896 -18.76 -16.17 20.28
N VAL A 897 -19.79 -16.81 20.85
CA VAL A 897 -21.13 -16.25 20.98
C VAL A 897 -21.58 -16.34 22.43
N GLN A 898 -21.82 -15.19 23.06
CA GLN A 898 -22.36 -15.10 24.41
C GLN A 898 -23.79 -14.54 24.38
N GLN A 899 -24.76 -15.32 24.84
CA GLN A 899 -26.13 -14.82 25.02
C GLN A 899 -26.13 -13.66 26.02
N PHE A 900 -26.92 -12.60 25.77
CA PHE A 900 -26.95 -11.41 26.64
C PHE A 900 -27.16 -11.76 28.11
N ALA A 901 -28.07 -12.69 28.41
CA ALA A 901 -28.31 -13.16 29.77
C ALA A 901 -27.07 -13.78 30.43
N ALA A 902 -26.25 -14.51 29.68
CA ALA A 902 -25.00 -15.10 30.16
C ALA A 902 -23.87 -14.07 30.26
N ALA A 903 -23.84 -13.10 29.35
CA ALA A 903 -22.90 -11.98 29.35
C ALA A 903 -23.24 -10.89 30.40
N GLY A 904 -24.42 -10.97 31.03
CA GLY A 904 -24.92 -9.95 31.95
C GLY A 904 -25.38 -8.66 31.28
N ILE A 905 -25.58 -8.69 29.96
CA ILE A 905 -26.04 -7.56 29.15
C ILE A 905 -27.55 -7.41 29.31
N THR A 906 -28.00 -6.18 29.57
CA THR A 906 -29.43 -5.86 29.70
C THR A 906 -29.75 -4.55 29.00
N TYR A 907 -30.90 -4.49 28.33
CA TYR A 907 -31.39 -3.26 27.74
C TYR A 907 -32.85 -2.97 28.13
N LYS A 908 -33.22 -1.69 28.14
CA LYS A 908 -34.54 -1.15 28.47
C LYS A 908 -34.90 -0.04 27.50
N TYR A 909 -36.17 0.35 27.51
CA TYR A 909 -36.71 1.40 26.67
C TYR A 909 -37.82 2.14 27.40
N ALA A 910 -38.08 3.38 27.02
CA ALA A 910 -39.26 4.13 27.39
C ALA A 910 -39.62 5.13 26.29
N ASP A 911 -40.88 5.57 26.29
CA ASP A 911 -41.31 6.67 25.42
C ASP A 911 -40.71 8.00 25.89
N GLY A 912 -40.40 8.87 24.93
CA GLY A 912 -39.83 10.19 25.18
C GLY A 912 -38.40 10.35 24.69
N LEU A 913 -37.95 11.61 24.75
CA LEU A 913 -36.59 12.05 24.42
C LEU A 913 -35.97 12.88 25.56
N SER A 914 -34.65 12.93 25.68
CA SER A 914 -33.92 13.83 26.60
C SER A 914 -33.61 15.20 25.99
N SER A 915 -33.58 15.30 24.67
CA SER A 915 -33.18 16.52 23.97
C SER A 915 -34.21 17.64 24.18
N SER A 916 -33.73 18.88 24.38
CA SER A 916 -34.60 20.06 24.43
C SER A 916 -34.92 20.63 23.05
N GLU A 917 -34.28 20.10 22.02
CA GLU A 917 -34.46 20.43 20.61
C GLU A 917 -34.36 19.15 19.78
N VAL A 918 -35.19 19.06 18.73
CA VAL A 918 -35.13 17.99 17.72
C VAL A 918 -34.87 18.65 16.38
N THR A 919 -33.62 18.64 15.94
CA THR A 919 -33.24 19.22 14.65
C THR A 919 -33.55 18.23 13.53
N GLY A 920 -34.33 18.65 12.53
CA GLY A 920 -34.67 17.81 11.38
C GLY A 920 -35.31 18.60 10.25
N ILE A 921 -35.60 17.92 9.14
CA ILE A 921 -36.26 18.51 7.97
C ILE A 921 -37.74 18.13 7.96
N LYS A 922 -38.63 19.13 7.91
CA LYS A 922 -40.09 18.91 7.86
C LYS A 922 -40.57 18.71 6.43
N ALA A 923 -40.29 17.53 5.86
CA ALA A 923 -40.67 17.16 4.50
C ALA A 923 -40.89 15.64 4.35
N THR A 924 -41.46 15.22 3.22
CA THR A 924 -41.69 13.80 2.90
C THR A 924 -41.35 13.51 1.44
N GLY A 925 -41.02 12.26 1.12
CA GLY A 925 -40.72 11.84 -0.26
C GLY A 925 -41.86 12.13 -1.24
N ASN A 926 -43.11 12.04 -0.78
CA ASN A 926 -44.30 12.41 -1.55
C ASN A 926 -44.31 13.89 -1.98
N ALA A 927 -43.62 14.76 -1.23
CA ALA A 927 -43.44 16.17 -1.53
C ALA A 927 -42.09 16.47 -2.22
N GLY A 928 -41.34 15.45 -2.64
CA GLY A 928 -40.04 15.58 -3.32
C GLY A 928 -38.84 15.66 -2.39
N TYR A 929 -38.98 15.26 -1.11
CA TYR A 929 -37.85 15.15 -0.19
C TYR A 929 -36.91 14.02 -0.61
N VAL A 930 -35.62 14.31 -0.74
CA VAL A 930 -34.59 13.34 -1.16
C VAL A 930 -33.36 13.45 -0.25
N PRO A 931 -32.49 12.41 -0.16
CA PRO A 931 -31.31 12.46 0.71
C PRO A 931 -30.39 13.66 0.47
N ALA A 932 -30.26 14.13 -0.77
CA ALA A 932 -29.48 15.33 -1.10
C ALA A 932 -29.94 16.60 -0.37
N ASP A 933 -31.20 16.66 0.07
CA ASP A 933 -31.72 17.79 0.84
C ASP A 933 -31.11 17.90 2.25
N LEU A 934 -30.55 16.80 2.78
CA LEU A 934 -29.84 16.78 4.05
C LEU A 934 -28.55 17.62 3.99
N ALA A 935 -28.00 17.88 2.80
CA ALA A 935 -26.85 18.78 2.67
C ALA A 935 -27.23 20.27 2.83
N ASP A 936 -28.51 20.63 2.68
CA ASP A 936 -28.96 22.02 2.76
C ASP A 936 -29.30 22.43 4.20
N ALA A 937 -28.33 23.07 4.84
CA ALA A 937 -28.44 23.63 6.18
C ALA A 937 -29.69 24.51 6.41
N SER A 938 -30.21 25.16 5.36
CA SER A 938 -31.36 26.07 5.46
C SER A 938 -32.70 25.36 5.64
N ARG A 939 -32.75 24.05 5.35
CA ARG A 939 -33.97 23.22 5.46
C ARG A 939 -34.19 22.67 6.86
N TYR A 940 -33.16 22.69 7.70
CA TYR A 940 -33.23 22.22 9.07
C TYR A 940 -33.99 23.19 9.95
N GLN A 941 -34.82 22.63 10.83
CA GLN A 941 -35.55 23.38 11.84
C GLN A 941 -35.72 22.55 13.11
N ASN A 942 -36.03 23.23 14.21
CA ASN A 942 -36.40 22.57 15.45
C ASN A 942 -37.84 22.06 15.34
N LEU A 943 -38.01 20.74 15.24
CA LEU A 943 -39.29 20.07 15.07
C LEU A 943 -40.17 20.11 16.33
N LEU A 944 -39.57 20.20 17.53
CA LEU A 944 -40.34 20.48 18.77
C LEU A 944 -41.01 21.85 18.70
N ALA A 945 -40.28 22.87 18.25
CA ALA A 945 -40.86 24.20 18.02
C ALA A 945 -41.91 24.20 16.90
N ALA A 946 -41.81 23.25 15.96
CA ALA A 946 -42.80 23.03 14.91
C ALA A 946 -44.04 22.22 15.35
N GLY A 947 -44.13 21.84 16.63
CA GLY A 947 -45.30 21.18 17.24
C GLY A 947 -45.20 19.67 17.39
N HIS A 948 -44.02 19.07 17.18
CA HIS A 948 -43.79 17.64 17.36
C HIS A 948 -44.04 17.22 18.83
N ASN A 949 -44.69 16.08 19.03
CA ASN A 949 -44.98 15.50 20.33
C ASN A 949 -43.89 14.50 20.77
N PRO A 950 -43.06 14.83 21.78
CA PRO A 950 -42.03 13.96 22.36
C PRO A 950 -42.49 12.55 22.75
N ALA A 951 -43.77 12.38 23.06
CA ALA A 951 -44.31 11.08 23.45
C ALA A 951 -44.30 10.06 22.29
N GLN A 952 -44.05 10.48 21.05
CA GLN A 952 -43.92 9.59 19.90
C GLN A 952 -42.53 8.97 19.78
N ASP A 953 -41.52 9.60 20.36
CA ASP A 953 -40.13 9.13 20.34
C ASP A 953 -39.91 7.99 21.32
N THR A 954 -38.78 7.30 21.16
CA THR A 954 -38.40 6.19 22.03
C THR A 954 -36.93 6.28 22.40
N THR A 955 -36.64 6.22 23.69
CA THR A 955 -35.28 6.08 24.21
C THR A 955 -34.99 4.63 24.52
N TYR A 956 -33.78 4.17 24.18
CA TYR A 956 -33.24 2.88 24.59
C TYR A 956 -31.98 3.07 25.42
N GLU A 957 -31.79 2.19 26.39
CA GLU A 957 -30.57 2.11 27.20
C GLU A 957 -30.08 0.67 27.22
N ILE A 958 -28.76 0.47 27.14
CA ILE A 958 -28.11 -0.83 27.30
C ILE A 958 -26.97 -0.74 28.29
N LYS A 959 -26.85 -1.75 29.14
CA LYS A 959 -25.73 -1.99 30.03
C LYS A 959 -24.96 -3.20 29.54
N ILE A 960 -23.66 -3.02 29.30
CA ILE A 960 -22.73 -4.05 28.85
C ILE A 960 -21.63 -4.19 29.90
N PRO A 961 -21.53 -5.33 30.62
CA PRO A 961 -20.42 -5.54 31.55
C PRO A 961 -19.08 -5.50 30.81
N LEU A 962 -18.12 -4.70 31.27
CA LEU A 962 -16.80 -4.55 30.63
C LEU A 962 -16.08 -5.89 30.54
N GLN A 963 -16.27 -6.76 31.53
CA GLN A 963 -15.72 -8.11 31.53
C GLN A 963 -16.23 -8.95 30.35
N SER A 964 -17.46 -8.74 29.88
CA SER A 964 -17.99 -9.47 28.72
C SER A 964 -17.30 -9.08 27.42
N LEU A 965 -16.73 -7.87 27.37
CA LEU A 965 -15.88 -7.36 26.30
C LEU A 965 -14.38 -7.70 26.52
N GLY A 966 -14.05 -8.38 27.62
CA GLY A 966 -12.66 -8.72 27.95
C GLY A 966 -11.82 -7.54 28.44
N ILE A 967 -12.44 -6.43 28.87
CA ILE A 967 -11.75 -5.23 29.36
C ILE A 967 -12.22 -4.84 30.77
N ASP A 968 -11.52 -3.88 31.37
CA ASP A 968 -11.91 -3.22 32.62
C ASP A 968 -11.98 -1.69 32.43
N ARG A 969 -12.38 -0.96 33.48
CA ARG A 969 -12.47 0.49 33.42
C ARG A 969 -11.14 1.17 33.07
N ALA A 970 -10.04 0.71 33.66
CA ALA A 970 -8.74 1.30 33.41
C ALA A 970 -8.35 1.14 31.93
N THR A 971 -8.70 0.00 31.35
CA THR A 971 -8.53 -0.29 29.93
C THR A 971 -9.39 0.64 29.07
N LEU A 972 -10.67 0.82 29.40
CA LEU A 972 -11.57 1.73 28.70
C LEU A 972 -11.08 3.18 28.76
N GLU A 973 -10.68 3.68 29.92
CA GLU A 973 -10.22 5.08 30.08
C GLU A 973 -8.84 5.34 29.48
N SER A 974 -8.02 4.30 29.28
CA SER A 974 -6.66 4.46 28.73
C SER A 974 -6.56 4.18 27.23
N ARG A 975 -7.42 3.32 26.67
CA ARG A 975 -7.40 2.95 25.25
C ARG A 975 -8.65 3.40 24.51
N GLY A 976 -9.74 3.63 25.24
CA GLY A 976 -11.05 3.88 24.66
C GLY A 976 -11.60 2.63 23.99
N LEU A 977 -12.86 2.71 23.58
CA LEU A 977 -13.45 1.78 22.61
C LEU A 977 -14.19 2.56 21.54
N GLY A 978 -14.29 1.99 20.35
CA GLY A 978 -15.17 2.49 19.30
C GLY A 978 -16.56 1.88 19.43
N VAL A 979 -17.60 2.67 19.15
CA VAL A 979 -18.97 2.19 19.03
C VAL A 979 -19.65 2.72 17.76
N MET A 980 -20.35 1.85 17.06
CA MET A 980 -21.33 2.21 16.03
C MET A 980 -22.64 1.48 16.30
N LEU A 981 -23.72 2.24 16.43
CA LEU A 981 -25.08 1.73 16.48
C LEU A 981 -25.62 1.61 15.06
N ILE A 982 -26.26 0.48 14.75
CA ILE A 982 -26.83 0.19 13.44
C ILE A 982 -28.29 -0.22 13.63
N SER A 983 -29.17 0.53 12.99
CA SER A 983 -30.58 0.23 12.89
C SER A 983 -30.85 -0.49 11.57
N THR A 984 -31.73 -1.48 11.59
CA THR A 984 -32.03 -2.32 10.42
C THR A 984 -33.52 -2.34 10.15
N PHE A 985 -33.90 -2.68 8.91
CA PHE A 985 -35.27 -2.99 8.53
C PHE A 985 -35.23 -3.83 7.26
N GLY A 986 -35.70 -5.08 7.31
CA GLY A 986 -35.50 -6.02 6.19
C GLY A 986 -34.20 -6.84 6.33
N GLN A 987 -33.36 -6.83 5.29
CA GLN A 987 -32.10 -7.57 5.20
C GLN A 987 -30.84 -6.69 5.39
N SER A 988 -30.98 -5.36 5.30
CA SER A 988 -29.87 -4.39 5.36
C SER A 988 -30.07 -3.33 6.45
N ALA A 989 -29.08 -2.45 6.64
CA ALA A 989 -29.18 -1.32 7.55
C ALA A 989 -30.02 -0.20 6.94
N ILE A 990 -30.72 0.55 7.79
CA ILE A 990 -31.48 1.74 7.36
C ILE A 990 -31.10 2.97 8.19
N GLY A 991 -29.97 2.91 8.87
CA GLY A 991 -29.50 3.99 9.74
C GLY A 991 -28.32 3.57 10.59
N SER A 992 -27.45 4.52 10.89
CA SER A 992 -26.30 4.32 11.75
C SER A 992 -26.00 5.55 12.62
N LEU A 993 -25.36 5.33 13.77
CA LEU A 993 -24.75 6.36 14.61
C LEU A 993 -23.35 5.90 15.05
N PRO A 994 -22.25 6.55 14.61
CA PRO A 994 -22.22 7.68 13.68
C PRO A 994 -22.91 7.44 12.34
N GLN A 995 -23.54 8.48 11.79
CA GLN A 995 -24.22 8.38 10.51
C GLN A 995 -23.20 8.13 9.41
N ASP A 996 -23.51 7.16 8.56
CA ASP A 996 -22.76 6.82 7.37
C ASP A 996 -23.63 7.04 6.13
N PRO A 997 -23.14 7.72 5.08
CA PRO A 997 -23.91 7.93 3.86
C PRO A 997 -24.41 6.67 3.16
N THR A 998 -23.80 5.50 3.38
CA THR A 998 -24.23 4.30 2.64
C THR A 998 -25.67 3.93 2.95
N VAL A 999 -26.16 4.18 4.18
CA VAL A 999 -27.56 3.86 4.57
C VAL A 999 -28.60 4.81 3.95
N LEU A 1000 -28.20 5.59 2.94
CA LEU A 1000 -29.03 6.52 2.18
C LEU A 1000 -28.71 6.55 0.67
N ASP A 1001 -27.80 5.71 0.18
CA ASP A 1001 -27.30 5.76 -1.20
C ASP A 1001 -28.32 5.22 -2.23
N THR A 1002 -29.21 4.32 -1.81
CA THR A 1002 -30.34 3.80 -2.58
C THR A 1002 -31.70 4.18 -1.98
N ALA A 1003 -31.74 5.12 -1.04
CA ALA A 1003 -32.94 5.52 -0.29
C ALA A 1003 -34.17 5.86 -1.14
N THR A 1004 -33.97 6.39 -2.36
CA THR A 1004 -35.05 6.75 -3.27
C THR A 1004 -35.43 5.65 -4.25
N GLU A 1005 -34.75 4.51 -4.26
CA GLU A 1005 -35.02 3.37 -5.14
C GLU A 1005 -36.07 2.43 -4.52
N PRO A 1006 -36.83 1.68 -5.34
CA PRO A 1006 -37.86 0.78 -4.84
C PRO A 1006 -37.28 -0.51 -4.26
N TYR A 1007 -37.70 -0.87 -3.04
CA TYR A 1007 -37.45 -2.18 -2.43
C TYR A 1007 -37.99 -3.32 -3.28
N GLY A 1008 -37.19 -4.38 -3.46
CA GLY A 1008 -37.55 -5.50 -4.33
C GLY A 1008 -38.91 -6.15 -4.00
N PRO A 1009 -39.18 -6.48 -2.71
CA PRO A 1009 -40.47 -7.04 -2.29
C PRO A 1009 -41.66 -6.07 -2.29
N ASP A 1010 -41.44 -4.77 -2.11
CA ASP A 1010 -42.51 -3.76 -2.08
C ASP A 1010 -42.01 -2.41 -2.61
N SER A 1011 -42.33 -2.13 -3.86
CA SER A 1011 -41.88 -0.90 -4.54
C SER A 1011 -42.32 0.41 -3.88
N SER A 1012 -43.25 0.40 -2.91
CA SER A 1012 -43.62 1.60 -2.16
C SER A 1012 -42.59 2.00 -1.12
N THR A 1013 -41.63 1.13 -0.78
CA THR A 1013 -40.58 1.38 0.21
C THR A 1013 -39.18 1.41 -0.41
N SER A 1014 -38.21 1.84 0.39
CA SER A 1014 -36.81 2.07 0.05
C SER A 1014 -35.99 0.79 -0.17
N HIS A 1015 -35.10 0.81 -1.18
CA HIS A 1015 -34.16 -0.26 -1.51
C HIS A 1015 -33.08 -0.51 -0.44
N GLU A 1016 -32.87 0.45 0.46
CA GLU A 1016 -32.04 0.37 1.68
C GLU A 1016 -32.39 -0.81 2.60
N LYS A 1017 -33.50 -1.49 2.33
CA LYS A 1017 -33.92 -2.67 3.09
C LYS A 1017 -33.32 -3.98 2.57
N ASP A 1018 -32.74 -4.03 1.37
CA ASP A 1018 -32.11 -5.22 0.79
C ASP A 1018 -30.83 -4.99 -0.01
N ASP A 1019 -30.29 -3.77 0.01
CA ASP A 1019 -28.97 -3.47 -0.51
C ASP A 1019 -27.85 -3.99 0.41
N TYR A 1020 -26.63 -3.49 0.21
CA TYR A 1020 -25.46 -3.91 0.94
C TYR A 1020 -24.59 -2.71 1.32
N ASP A 1021 -24.47 -2.48 2.62
CA ASP A 1021 -23.71 -1.37 3.17
C ASP A 1021 -22.26 -1.72 3.45
N ILE A 1022 -21.36 -0.78 3.15
CA ILE A 1022 -19.98 -0.81 3.61
C ILE A 1022 -19.72 0.45 4.41
N PHE A 1023 -19.83 0.37 5.73
CA PHE A 1023 -19.58 1.47 6.64
C PHE A 1023 -18.12 1.94 6.57
N ARG A 1024 -17.92 3.25 6.42
CA ARG A 1024 -16.63 3.94 6.24
C ARG A 1024 -16.37 4.97 7.34
N VAL A 1025 -17.43 5.50 7.95
CA VAL A 1025 -17.34 6.51 9.01
C VAL A 1025 -16.68 5.87 10.25
N PRO A 1026 -15.69 6.55 10.86
CA PRO A 1026 -15.07 6.04 12.08
C PRO A 1026 -16.09 5.85 13.19
N PHE A 1027 -15.87 4.83 14.02
CA PHE A 1027 -16.68 4.60 15.22
C PHE A 1027 -16.60 5.79 16.18
N ALA A 1028 -17.69 6.07 16.88
CA ALA A 1028 -17.70 7.04 17.96
C ALA A 1028 -16.80 6.53 19.10
N ARG A 1029 -15.90 7.36 19.60
CA ARG A 1029 -14.99 6.99 20.70
C ARG A 1029 -15.64 7.14 22.06
N VAL A 1030 -15.40 6.18 22.95
CA VAL A 1030 -15.82 6.20 24.35
C VAL A 1030 -14.60 6.04 25.24
N GLY A 1031 -14.48 6.89 26.27
CA GLY A 1031 -13.41 6.80 27.28
C GLY A 1031 -12.09 7.49 26.93
N HIS A 1032 -11.58 7.33 25.69
CA HIS A 1032 -10.31 7.91 25.22
C HIS A 1032 -10.34 8.23 23.72
#